data_AF-A0A523Q2D2-F1
#
_entry.id   AF-A0A523Q2D2-F1
#
_cell.length_a   1.000
_cell.length_b   1.000
_cell.length_c   1.000
_cell.angle_alpha   90.00
_cell.angle_beta   90.00
_cell.angle_gamma   90.00
#
_symmetry.space_group_name_H-M   'P 1'
#
loop_
_entity.id
_entity.type
_entity.pdbx_description
1 polymer ?
#
loop_
_entity_poly.entity_id
_entity_poly.type
_entity_poly.pdbx_seq_one_letter_code
_entity_poly.pdbx_strand_id
1 'polypeptide(L)'
;MTEEQINLVADIPGLVAIFGDALYKDFGSIVRELVQNSHDTIIEIAAASQHPEEALREYRVDVDFDRARQRLTVCDDGKGMDRVTILDSLNNFAKSRKRDLQKNLNSSARSDSAQALMRIVGEYGVGFLSAMAVSDKLRVWSHRDGATPVLWEYNAGKATAHVTDIERSQFEAMLSRLRLRPIRSGTVVECQLKDSIFEQYWISEEDVGTSLTQYAGLLPVPINYNGEAVSCKYSAWSNPAAATEEEWLDAIRGMHKEEPMLVVPIYSPPRELDIQGVLWIPERTSYFTTPRLDVYVKRMFVVADDEIIVPTWARFVSGMLNGNKLRRIVSGNTIQNDKNATAIREYLKDRIIDEFKKLRSKPERDYWKVVSPHDEAIKGSAADDDEFRACVWDKLRFVCGDRRLTIPEYLTALERKTEKKNTIYFYDQKKQQHSADLVGEATGIPILDIDQTRDDMLVRKICADKDYELRSFRELAEEHFQKPAKEEDFSSLVAACAHWNIEAEVRDYSPAHLPAVMIEDQTFQDRRDQLLQGLNKHGDEHFAKDLEKLFRRQHAANFGVSFYLNSSNPLIQELARANFADQLQICLALYNTSFMAAVPNLKDAERKTIYESISTVYLSALSKATSERRTSSETKKDESKPHEKQRPAQTDGVITVFMITPFSDTYRKLEAAVRSVFEAPPYYFKVVLARDHTFHNSLIGNVKSHIARADAYVAEISDLNPNVMLELGAVLLTGSERPIFSLRDVNAKSDVPADLKSELYLQYGTIEDAEDTIAGRIRSLIERDGRPTHDGITTLLAKRQRRALTRTCMAKLSYRLGEDELSAVLRSYSTVEALQQATREQVIQTTGLKSYAVEALRGELLEADKR
;
A
#
# COMPACT_ATOMS: atom_id res chain seq x y z
N MET A 1 -5.27 -4.93 -80.91
CA MET A 1 -5.38 -5.37 -79.50
C MET A 1 -6.79 -5.86 -79.31
N THR A 2 -6.96 -7.09 -78.85
CA THR A 2 -8.25 -7.63 -78.43
C THR A 2 -8.40 -7.38 -76.93
N GLU A 3 -9.42 -6.63 -76.57
CA GLU A 3 -9.78 -6.34 -75.19
C GLU A 3 -10.97 -7.24 -74.81
N GLU A 4 -10.80 -8.03 -73.76
CA GLU A 4 -11.86 -8.85 -73.19
C GLU A 4 -12.20 -8.37 -71.79
N GLN A 5 -13.49 -8.09 -71.59
CA GLN A 5 -14.02 -7.74 -70.29
C GLN A 5 -14.50 -9.02 -69.59
N ILE A 6 -13.87 -9.35 -68.47
CA ILE A 6 -14.22 -10.52 -67.65
C ILE A 6 -15.00 -10.04 -66.43
N ASN A 7 -16.16 -10.65 -66.18
CA ASN A 7 -16.90 -10.46 -64.94
C ASN A 7 -16.27 -11.31 -63.83
N LEU A 8 -15.89 -10.67 -62.73
CA LEU A 8 -15.38 -11.36 -61.56
C LEU A 8 -16.54 -12.04 -60.81
N VAL A 9 -16.36 -13.32 -60.46
CA VAL A 9 -17.31 -14.11 -59.68
C VAL A 9 -16.68 -14.39 -58.31
N ALA A 10 -17.45 -14.23 -57.23
CA ALA A 10 -17.00 -14.51 -55.87
C ALA A 10 -17.66 -15.78 -55.33
N ASP A 11 -16.88 -16.60 -54.60
CA ASP A 11 -17.38 -17.79 -53.92
C ASP A 11 -18.04 -17.42 -52.58
N ILE A 12 -19.37 -17.50 -52.53
CA ILE A 12 -20.16 -17.11 -51.36
C ILE A 12 -19.82 -17.97 -50.12
N PRO A 13 -19.77 -19.32 -50.19
CA PRO A 13 -19.27 -20.15 -49.10
C PRO A 13 -17.88 -19.72 -48.57
N GLY A 14 -16.91 -19.48 -49.45
CA GLY A 14 -15.59 -19.00 -49.06
C GLY A 14 -15.61 -17.63 -48.37
N LEU A 15 -16.40 -16.68 -48.87
CA LEU A 15 -16.59 -15.38 -48.23
C LEU A 15 -17.21 -15.51 -46.84
N VAL A 16 -18.25 -16.34 -46.69
CA VAL A 16 -18.92 -16.59 -45.40
C VAL A 16 -17.95 -17.21 -44.40
N ALA A 17 -17.09 -18.14 -44.82
CA ALA A 17 -16.05 -18.73 -43.97
C ALA A 17 -15.02 -17.69 -43.50
N ILE A 18 -14.51 -16.85 -44.42
CA ILE A 18 -13.55 -15.79 -44.10
C ILE A 18 -14.15 -14.75 -43.15
N PHE A 19 -15.40 -14.33 -43.40
CA PHE A 19 -16.06 -13.32 -42.57
C PHE A 19 -16.46 -13.85 -41.19
N GLY A 20 -16.77 -15.15 -41.08
CA GLY A 20 -17.03 -15.80 -39.79
C GLY A 20 -15.82 -15.76 -38.86
N ASP A 21 -14.64 -16.12 -39.37
CA ASP A 21 -13.43 -16.26 -38.55
C ASP A 21 -12.66 -14.94 -38.34
N ALA A 22 -12.74 -14.00 -39.30
CA ALA A 22 -11.85 -12.82 -39.32
C ALA A 22 -12.50 -11.50 -38.87
N LEU A 23 -13.83 -11.35 -38.91
CA LEU A 23 -14.49 -10.04 -38.65
C LEU A 23 -15.12 -9.88 -37.27
N TYR A 24 -15.48 -10.96 -36.59
CA TYR A 24 -16.31 -10.88 -35.37
C TYR A 24 -15.55 -11.40 -34.15
N LYS A 25 -15.13 -10.46 -33.29
CA LYS A 25 -14.44 -10.76 -32.03
C LYS A 25 -15.33 -11.45 -31.00
N ASP A 26 -16.63 -11.23 -31.06
CA ASP A 26 -17.62 -11.70 -30.10
C ASP A 26 -18.99 -11.92 -30.78
N PHE A 27 -19.86 -12.70 -30.15
CA PHE A 27 -21.19 -13.00 -30.67
C PHE A 27 -22.13 -11.78 -30.68
N GLY A 28 -21.97 -10.85 -29.74
CA GLY A 28 -22.77 -9.64 -29.65
C GLY A 28 -22.60 -8.73 -30.86
N SER A 29 -21.41 -8.70 -31.47
CA SER A 29 -21.16 -7.98 -32.72
C SER A 29 -22.06 -8.46 -33.88
N ILE A 30 -22.46 -9.73 -33.92
CA ILE A 30 -23.41 -10.25 -34.93
C ILE A 30 -24.82 -9.74 -34.67
N VAL A 31 -25.25 -9.79 -33.40
CA VAL A 31 -26.54 -9.27 -32.97
C VAL A 31 -26.63 -7.78 -33.30
N ARG A 32 -25.55 -7.02 -33.08
CA ARG A 32 -25.44 -5.60 -33.46
C ARG A 32 -25.72 -5.37 -34.94
N GLU A 33 -25.11 -6.15 -35.84
CA GLU A 33 -25.31 -5.97 -37.30
C GLU A 33 -26.76 -6.23 -37.72
N LEU A 34 -27.41 -7.26 -37.17
CA LEU A 34 -28.82 -7.55 -37.44
C LEU A 34 -29.73 -6.44 -36.92
N VAL A 35 -29.52 -6.01 -35.68
CA VAL A 35 -30.28 -4.91 -35.06
C VAL A 35 -30.06 -3.60 -35.80
N GLN A 36 -28.84 -3.33 -36.28
CA GLN A 36 -28.52 -2.15 -37.08
C GLN A 36 -29.30 -2.11 -38.40
N ASN A 37 -29.44 -3.25 -39.09
CA ASN A 37 -30.23 -3.30 -40.33
C ASN A 37 -31.72 -3.03 -40.09
N SER A 38 -32.28 -3.59 -39.01
CA SER A 38 -33.65 -3.32 -38.57
C SER A 38 -33.84 -1.85 -38.18
N HIS A 39 -32.91 -1.30 -37.38
CA HIS A 39 -32.89 0.12 -36.99
C HIS A 39 -32.84 1.03 -38.21
N ASP A 40 -31.91 0.82 -39.15
CA ASP A 40 -31.73 1.67 -40.32
C ASP A 40 -32.99 1.67 -41.21
N THR A 41 -33.69 0.54 -41.30
CA THR A 41 -34.98 0.44 -42.00
C THR A 41 -36.07 1.29 -41.33
N ILE A 42 -36.15 1.26 -40.00
CA ILE A 42 -37.12 2.06 -39.24
C ILE A 42 -36.79 3.56 -39.35
N ILE A 43 -35.51 3.94 -39.28
CA ILE A 43 -35.06 5.31 -39.50
C ILE A 43 -35.48 5.82 -40.89
N GLU A 44 -35.32 5.01 -41.94
CA GLU A 44 -35.72 5.37 -43.31
C GLU A 44 -37.21 5.68 -43.41
N ILE A 45 -38.06 4.85 -42.78
CA ILE A 45 -39.51 5.07 -42.74
C ILE A 45 -39.85 6.34 -41.98
N ALA A 46 -39.28 6.50 -40.78
CA ALA A 46 -39.53 7.67 -39.94
C ALA A 46 -39.07 8.97 -40.61
N ALA A 47 -37.99 8.95 -41.39
CA ALA A 47 -37.50 10.12 -42.14
C ALA A 47 -38.49 10.64 -43.19
N ALA A 48 -39.43 9.81 -43.65
CA ALA A 48 -40.51 10.20 -44.55
C ALA A 48 -41.70 10.85 -43.82
N SER A 49 -41.76 10.77 -42.49
CA SER A 49 -42.81 11.41 -41.66
C SER A 49 -42.60 12.92 -41.51
N GLN A 50 -43.68 13.64 -41.20
CA GLN A 50 -43.61 15.06 -40.81
C GLN A 50 -42.95 15.26 -39.44
N HIS A 51 -43.09 14.27 -38.54
CA HIS A 51 -42.48 14.26 -37.21
C HIS A 51 -41.65 12.97 -37.04
N PRO A 52 -40.42 12.93 -37.60
CA PRO A 52 -39.61 11.70 -37.61
C PRO A 52 -39.38 11.10 -36.23
N GLU A 53 -39.11 11.91 -35.20
CA GLU A 53 -38.83 11.39 -33.85
C GLU A 53 -40.04 10.77 -33.17
N GLU A 54 -41.24 11.31 -33.41
CA GLU A 54 -42.49 10.73 -32.91
C GLU A 54 -42.80 9.42 -33.65
N ALA A 55 -42.59 9.39 -34.96
CA ALA A 55 -42.79 8.20 -35.79
C ALA A 55 -41.91 7.02 -35.34
N LEU A 56 -40.69 7.26 -34.85
CA LEU A 56 -39.81 6.18 -34.36
C LEU A 56 -40.44 5.39 -33.20
N ARG A 57 -41.33 5.99 -32.41
CA ARG A 57 -41.97 5.34 -31.26
C ARG A 57 -43.08 4.37 -31.66
N GLU A 58 -43.55 4.44 -32.91
CA GLU A 58 -44.54 3.52 -33.45
C GLU A 58 -43.94 2.17 -33.86
N TYR A 59 -42.63 2.13 -34.08
CA TYR A 59 -41.87 0.96 -34.50
C TYR A 59 -41.05 0.40 -33.34
N ARG A 60 -40.64 -0.86 -33.47
CA ARG A 60 -39.77 -1.54 -32.50
C ARG A 60 -39.07 -2.76 -33.10
N VAL A 61 -37.87 -3.03 -32.60
CA VAL A 61 -37.12 -4.26 -32.87
C VAL A 61 -37.20 -5.19 -31.65
N ASP A 62 -37.63 -6.42 -31.83
CA ASP A 62 -37.65 -7.47 -30.81
C ASP A 62 -36.52 -8.46 -31.10
N VAL A 63 -35.59 -8.63 -30.16
CA VAL A 63 -34.50 -9.61 -30.18
C VAL A 63 -34.80 -10.71 -29.18
N ASP A 64 -34.79 -11.97 -29.63
CA ASP A 64 -35.00 -13.14 -28.78
C ASP A 64 -33.84 -14.12 -28.93
N PHE A 65 -33.19 -14.47 -27.83
CA PHE A 65 -32.14 -15.49 -27.80
C PHE A 65 -32.52 -16.60 -26.84
N ASP A 66 -32.64 -17.81 -27.38
CA ASP A 66 -33.01 -19.04 -26.67
C ASP A 66 -31.84 -20.01 -26.74
N ARG A 67 -31.07 -20.08 -25.64
CA ARG A 67 -29.87 -20.93 -25.57
C ARG A 67 -30.22 -22.42 -25.70
N ALA A 68 -31.33 -22.84 -25.09
CA ALA A 68 -31.74 -24.25 -25.09
C ALA A 68 -32.13 -24.75 -26.49
N ARG A 69 -32.69 -23.87 -27.32
CA ARG A 69 -33.02 -24.17 -28.72
C ARG A 69 -31.97 -23.72 -29.73
N GLN A 70 -30.85 -23.15 -29.25
CA GLN A 70 -29.77 -22.60 -30.06
C GLN A 70 -30.25 -21.64 -31.14
N ARG A 71 -31.18 -20.75 -30.78
CA ARG A 71 -31.90 -19.90 -31.73
C ARG A 71 -31.75 -18.43 -31.37
N LEU A 72 -31.36 -17.62 -32.34
CA LEU A 72 -31.42 -16.16 -32.29
C LEU A 72 -32.50 -15.69 -33.27
N THR A 73 -33.39 -14.81 -32.80
CA THR A 73 -34.44 -14.20 -33.61
C THR A 73 -34.33 -12.68 -33.52
N VAL A 74 -34.36 -11.99 -34.65
CA VAL A 74 -34.46 -10.52 -34.71
C VAL A 74 -35.66 -10.17 -35.56
N CYS A 75 -36.62 -9.44 -34.97
CA CYS A 75 -37.87 -9.07 -35.59
C CYS A 75 -38.03 -7.55 -35.59
N ASP A 76 -38.21 -6.93 -36.76
CA ASP A 76 -38.67 -5.54 -36.88
C ASP A 76 -40.08 -5.47 -37.43
N ASP A 77 -40.80 -4.41 -37.06
CA ASP A 77 -42.10 -4.04 -37.62
C ASP A 77 -41.98 -2.94 -38.68
N GLY A 78 -40.84 -2.88 -39.38
CA GLY A 78 -40.56 -1.88 -40.40
C GLY A 78 -41.27 -2.14 -41.74
N LYS A 79 -40.66 -1.67 -42.83
CA LYS A 79 -41.24 -1.65 -44.18
C LYS A 79 -41.42 -3.05 -44.79
N GLY A 80 -40.63 -4.01 -44.31
CA GLY A 80 -40.54 -5.34 -44.89
C GLY A 80 -40.13 -5.33 -46.38
N MET A 81 -40.07 -6.53 -46.94
CA MET A 81 -39.62 -6.80 -48.30
C MET A 81 -40.64 -7.66 -49.02
N ASP A 82 -40.85 -7.35 -50.30
CA ASP A 82 -41.52 -8.24 -51.24
C ASP A 82 -40.49 -9.15 -51.93
N ARG A 83 -40.96 -10.09 -52.76
CA ARG A 83 -40.11 -11.05 -53.46
C ARG A 83 -38.99 -10.39 -54.26
N VAL A 84 -39.32 -9.31 -54.98
CA VAL A 84 -38.37 -8.57 -55.82
C VAL A 84 -37.29 -7.93 -54.94
N THR A 85 -37.69 -7.29 -53.85
CA THR A 85 -36.78 -6.64 -52.90
C THR A 85 -35.87 -7.66 -52.23
N ILE A 86 -36.39 -8.82 -51.81
CA ILE A 86 -35.59 -9.92 -51.23
C ILE A 86 -34.53 -10.39 -52.24
N LEU A 87 -34.92 -10.63 -53.49
CA LEU A 87 -34.02 -11.12 -54.52
C LEU A 87 -32.94 -10.09 -54.89
N ASP A 88 -33.23 -8.79 -54.90
CA ASP A 88 -32.20 -7.76 -55.14
C ASP A 88 -31.30 -7.55 -53.92
N SER A 89 -31.87 -7.55 -52.71
CA SER A 89 -31.17 -7.14 -51.48
C SER A 89 -30.32 -8.24 -50.87
N LEU A 90 -30.75 -9.50 -50.95
CA LEU A 90 -30.07 -10.64 -50.33
C LEU A 90 -29.21 -11.45 -51.32
N ASN A 91 -29.26 -11.17 -52.63
CA ASN A 91 -28.34 -11.79 -53.61
C ASN A 91 -27.15 -10.89 -53.98
N ASN A 92 -27.20 -9.60 -53.65
CA ASN A 92 -26.17 -8.61 -54.01
C ASN A 92 -25.47 -8.05 -52.76
N PHE A 93 -24.64 -8.87 -52.10
CA PHE A 93 -23.99 -8.57 -50.81
C PHE A 93 -23.00 -7.38 -50.79
N ALA A 94 -22.75 -6.71 -51.92
CA ALA A 94 -21.79 -5.60 -52.05
C ALA A 94 -22.40 -4.27 -52.54
N LYS A 95 -23.73 -4.17 -52.61
CA LYS A 95 -24.43 -2.94 -53.04
C LYS A 95 -24.63 -2.01 -51.85
N SER A 96 -23.82 -0.95 -51.75
CA SER A 96 -23.92 0.04 -50.67
C SER A 96 -25.21 0.86 -50.76
N ARG A 97 -26.22 0.51 -49.96
CA ARG A 97 -27.53 1.20 -49.90
C ARG A 97 -27.40 2.70 -49.61
N LYS A 98 -26.37 3.09 -48.84
CA LYS A 98 -26.08 4.49 -48.49
C LYS A 98 -25.71 5.36 -49.70
N ARG A 99 -24.99 4.82 -50.69
CA ARG A 99 -24.64 5.56 -51.92
C ARG A 99 -25.87 5.84 -52.79
N ASP A 100 -26.79 4.89 -52.88
CA ASP A 100 -28.03 5.05 -53.63
C ASP A 100 -28.98 6.05 -52.94
N LEU A 101 -29.02 6.03 -51.61
CA LEU A 101 -29.76 7.03 -50.82
C LEU A 101 -29.18 8.46 -50.94
N GLN A 102 -27.85 8.61 -50.90
CA GLN A 102 -27.17 9.91 -51.06
C GLN A 102 -27.40 10.53 -52.45
N LYS A 103 -27.50 9.72 -53.50
CA LYS A 103 -27.85 10.20 -54.84
C LYS A 103 -29.26 10.77 -54.91
N ASN A 104 -30.21 10.15 -54.21
CA ASN A 104 -31.62 10.58 -54.19
C ASN A 104 -31.87 11.80 -53.28
N LEU A 105 -31.00 12.05 -52.30
CA LEU A 105 -31.06 13.21 -51.38
C LEU A 105 -30.77 14.55 -52.07
N ASN A 106 -29.96 14.57 -53.12
CA ASN A 106 -29.57 15.79 -53.84
C ASN A 106 -30.69 16.40 -54.71
N SER A 107 -31.82 15.71 -54.86
CA SER A 107 -32.87 16.13 -55.80
C SER A 107 -34.11 16.77 -55.18
N SER A 108 -34.51 16.56 -53.91
CA SER A 108 -35.80 17.11 -53.40
C SER A 108 -36.05 17.11 -51.87
N ALA A 109 -35.07 16.87 -50.98
CA ALA A 109 -35.37 16.64 -49.55
C ALA A 109 -35.44 17.92 -48.68
N ARG A 110 -36.39 17.95 -47.72
CA ARG A 110 -36.46 18.95 -46.62
C ARG A 110 -35.28 18.78 -45.65
N SER A 111 -34.88 19.84 -44.93
CA SER A 111 -33.75 19.82 -43.98
C SER A 111 -33.84 18.71 -42.94
N ASP A 112 -35.04 18.43 -42.43
CA ASP A 112 -35.25 17.54 -41.29
C ASP A 112 -35.23 16.06 -41.73
N SER A 113 -35.74 15.76 -42.93
CA SER A 113 -35.61 14.44 -43.56
C SER A 113 -34.15 14.13 -43.89
N ALA A 114 -33.37 15.11 -44.34
CA ALA A 114 -31.94 14.94 -44.57
C ALA A 114 -31.18 14.65 -43.26
N GLN A 115 -31.54 15.31 -42.14
CA GLN A 115 -30.97 15.04 -40.82
C GLN A 115 -31.34 13.66 -40.28
N ALA A 116 -32.59 13.21 -40.46
CA ALA A 116 -33.03 11.87 -40.05
C ALA A 116 -32.24 10.76 -40.79
N LEU A 117 -32.02 10.93 -42.10
CA LEU A 117 -31.26 9.97 -42.91
C LEU A 117 -29.76 9.96 -42.60
N MET A 118 -29.21 11.02 -41.98
CA MET A 118 -27.85 11.00 -41.46
C MET A 118 -27.66 10.03 -40.29
N ARG A 119 -28.73 9.57 -39.62
CA ARG A 119 -28.67 8.61 -38.50
C ARG A 119 -28.38 7.16 -38.95
N ILE A 120 -28.48 6.85 -40.25
CA ILE A 120 -28.16 5.53 -40.81
C ILE A 120 -26.68 5.20 -40.58
N VAL A 121 -26.42 4.02 -40.02
CA VAL A 121 -25.07 3.58 -39.63
C VAL A 121 -24.44 2.68 -40.71
N GLY A 122 -25.21 1.81 -41.37
CA GLY A 122 -24.70 0.82 -42.33
C GLY A 122 -24.09 1.42 -43.61
N GLU A 123 -22.83 1.09 -43.91
CA GLU A 123 -22.13 1.59 -45.12
C GLU A 123 -21.75 0.50 -46.13
N TYR A 124 -21.48 -0.73 -45.67
CA TYR A 124 -20.76 -1.76 -46.44
C TYR A 124 -21.62 -2.92 -46.98
N GLY A 125 -22.83 -3.14 -46.45
CA GLY A 125 -23.76 -4.16 -46.96
C GLY A 125 -23.40 -5.62 -46.63
N VAL A 126 -22.31 -5.86 -45.89
CA VAL A 126 -21.81 -7.21 -45.53
C VAL A 126 -22.40 -7.77 -44.24
N GLY A 127 -23.08 -6.96 -43.42
CA GLY A 127 -23.55 -7.35 -42.09
C GLY A 127 -24.47 -8.58 -42.09
N PHE A 128 -25.22 -8.84 -43.16
CA PHE A 128 -26.07 -10.03 -43.28
C PHE A 128 -25.29 -11.34 -43.48
N LEU A 129 -24.06 -11.28 -44.02
CA LEU A 129 -23.19 -12.46 -44.17
C LEU A 129 -22.80 -13.04 -42.80
N SER A 130 -22.77 -12.20 -41.75
CA SER A 130 -22.49 -12.64 -40.38
C SER A 130 -23.53 -13.66 -39.88
N ALA A 131 -24.81 -13.43 -40.17
CA ALA A 131 -25.89 -14.34 -39.82
C ALA A 131 -25.76 -15.67 -40.57
N MET A 132 -25.30 -15.65 -41.82
CA MET A 132 -25.01 -16.87 -42.60
C MET A 132 -23.79 -17.62 -42.04
N ALA A 133 -22.80 -16.92 -41.51
CA ALA A 133 -21.58 -17.51 -40.96
C ALA A 133 -21.84 -18.32 -39.69
N VAL A 134 -22.75 -17.84 -38.84
CA VAL A 134 -23.01 -18.46 -37.52
C VAL A 134 -24.18 -19.42 -37.48
N SER A 135 -24.98 -19.48 -38.55
CA SER A 135 -26.18 -20.32 -38.60
C SER A 135 -25.95 -21.60 -39.40
N ASP A 136 -26.41 -22.74 -38.89
CA ASP A 136 -26.61 -23.96 -39.68
C ASP A 136 -27.78 -23.80 -40.64
N LYS A 137 -28.83 -23.12 -40.18
CA LYS A 137 -30.00 -22.77 -40.97
C LYS A 137 -30.43 -21.34 -40.67
N LEU A 138 -30.57 -20.54 -41.73
CA LEU A 138 -31.02 -19.16 -41.66
C LEU A 138 -32.35 -19.02 -42.39
N ARG A 139 -33.35 -18.41 -41.75
CA ARG A 139 -34.63 -18.08 -42.36
C ARG A 139 -34.91 -16.59 -42.24
N VAL A 140 -35.32 -15.97 -43.33
CA VAL A 140 -35.80 -14.59 -43.36
C VAL A 140 -37.24 -14.59 -43.83
N TRP A 141 -38.14 -14.27 -42.91
CA TRP A 141 -39.55 -14.07 -43.18
C TRP A 141 -39.78 -12.58 -43.35
N SER A 142 -40.34 -12.13 -44.46
CA SER A 142 -40.60 -10.70 -44.65
C SER A 142 -41.95 -10.46 -45.29
N HIS A 143 -42.60 -9.39 -44.86
CA HIS A 143 -43.87 -8.95 -45.42
C HIS A 143 -43.89 -7.45 -45.54
N ARG A 144 -44.12 -6.95 -46.74
CA ARG A 144 -44.44 -5.55 -46.99
C ARG A 144 -45.96 -5.38 -47.07
N ASP A 145 -46.46 -4.33 -46.44
CA ASP A 145 -47.89 -4.01 -46.51
C ASP A 145 -48.38 -3.94 -47.96
N GLY A 146 -49.49 -4.62 -48.23
CA GLY A 146 -50.06 -4.77 -49.59
C GLY A 146 -49.36 -5.78 -50.51
N ALA A 147 -48.31 -6.49 -50.08
CA ALA A 147 -47.61 -7.51 -50.87
C ALA A 147 -47.75 -8.93 -50.28
N THR A 148 -47.50 -9.96 -51.09
CA THR A 148 -47.45 -11.35 -50.59
C THR A 148 -46.25 -11.52 -49.66
N PRO A 149 -46.41 -12.11 -48.45
CA PRO A 149 -45.28 -12.44 -47.60
C PRO A 149 -44.34 -13.46 -48.26
N VAL A 150 -43.06 -13.37 -47.93
CA VAL A 150 -42.00 -14.19 -48.54
C VAL A 150 -41.12 -14.80 -47.48
N LEU A 151 -40.75 -16.06 -47.71
CA LEU A 151 -39.75 -16.81 -46.94
C LEU A 151 -38.49 -16.99 -47.80
N TRP A 152 -37.35 -16.55 -47.27
CA TRP A 152 -36.02 -16.86 -47.79
C TRP A 152 -35.31 -17.83 -46.83
N GLU A 153 -34.80 -18.96 -47.34
CA GLU A 153 -34.11 -19.98 -46.54
C GLU A 153 -32.72 -20.29 -47.09
N TYR A 154 -31.74 -20.39 -46.18
CA TYR A 154 -30.37 -20.77 -46.47
C TYR A 154 -29.88 -21.83 -45.49
N ASN A 155 -29.09 -22.80 -45.99
CA ASN A 155 -28.42 -23.80 -45.17
C ASN A 155 -26.90 -23.63 -45.32
N ALA A 156 -26.16 -23.80 -44.24
CA ALA A 156 -24.72 -23.62 -44.21
C ALA A 156 -23.99 -24.45 -45.29
N GLY A 157 -22.95 -23.84 -45.88
CA GLY A 157 -22.09 -24.49 -46.88
C GLY A 157 -22.73 -24.65 -48.27
N LYS A 158 -23.91 -24.09 -48.53
CA LYS A 158 -24.54 -24.08 -49.86
C LYS A 158 -24.23 -22.78 -50.60
N ALA A 159 -24.16 -22.83 -51.92
CA ALA A 159 -24.03 -21.64 -52.76
C ALA A 159 -25.39 -20.99 -53.10
N THR A 160 -26.50 -21.63 -52.72
CA THR A 160 -27.86 -21.23 -53.12
C THR A 160 -28.79 -21.12 -51.92
N ALA A 161 -29.73 -20.17 -51.98
CA ALA A 161 -30.85 -20.02 -51.06
C ALA A 161 -32.18 -20.25 -51.79
N HIS A 162 -33.24 -20.56 -51.04
CA HIS A 162 -34.59 -20.78 -51.57
C HIS A 162 -35.50 -19.61 -51.22
N VAL A 163 -36.34 -19.18 -52.16
CA VAL A 163 -37.29 -18.07 -51.96
C VAL A 163 -38.70 -18.50 -52.33
N THR A 164 -39.57 -18.55 -51.34
CA THR A 164 -40.94 -19.06 -51.43
C THR A 164 -41.94 -18.00 -51.04
N ASP A 165 -42.97 -17.81 -51.85
CA ASP A 165 -44.12 -16.97 -51.48
C ASP A 165 -45.01 -17.78 -50.53
N ILE A 166 -45.41 -17.17 -49.42
CA ILE A 166 -46.18 -17.86 -48.36
C ILE A 166 -47.50 -17.15 -48.10
N GLU A 167 -48.47 -17.88 -47.55
CA GLU A 167 -49.74 -17.28 -47.17
C GLU A 167 -49.60 -16.39 -45.93
N ARG A 168 -50.45 -15.35 -45.82
CA ARG A 168 -50.48 -14.47 -44.65
C ARG A 168 -50.72 -15.24 -43.35
N SER A 169 -51.58 -16.25 -43.39
CA SER A 169 -51.86 -17.17 -42.28
C SER A 169 -50.60 -17.89 -41.79
N GLN A 170 -49.71 -18.30 -42.70
CA GLN A 170 -48.44 -18.96 -42.38
C GLN A 170 -47.45 -17.99 -41.73
N PHE A 171 -47.41 -16.74 -42.20
CA PHE A 171 -46.60 -15.69 -41.59
C PHE A 171 -47.07 -15.38 -40.16
N GLU A 172 -48.38 -15.26 -39.93
CA GLU A 172 -48.97 -15.01 -38.60
C GLU A 172 -48.79 -16.19 -37.64
N ALA A 173 -48.90 -17.43 -38.16
CA ALA A 173 -48.59 -18.64 -37.40
C ALA A 173 -47.10 -18.69 -37.00
N MET A 174 -46.20 -18.24 -37.88
CA MET A 174 -44.77 -18.14 -37.58
C MET A 174 -44.47 -17.14 -36.46
N LEU A 175 -45.07 -15.94 -36.49
CA LEU A 175 -44.93 -14.96 -35.40
C LEU A 175 -45.39 -15.56 -34.07
N SER A 176 -46.54 -16.23 -34.08
CA SER A 176 -47.10 -16.90 -32.91
C SER A 176 -46.18 -18.02 -32.38
N ARG A 177 -45.62 -18.84 -33.28
CA ARG A 177 -44.65 -19.92 -32.95
C ARG A 177 -43.40 -19.35 -32.27
N LEU A 178 -42.91 -18.22 -32.75
CA LEU A 178 -41.73 -17.53 -32.22
C LEU A 178 -42.06 -16.61 -31.04
N ARG A 179 -43.31 -16.59 -30.57
CA ARG A 179 -43.78 -15.71 -29.49
C ARG A 179 -43.54 -14.23 -29.75
N LEU A 180 -43.51 -13.85 -31.03
CA LEU A 180 -43.41 -12.47 -31.47
C LEU A 180 -44.79 -11.82 -31.50
N ARG A 181 -44.84 -10.51 -31.31
CA ARG A 181 -46.09 -9.76 -31.46
C ARG A 181 -46.60 -9.83 -32.91
N PRO A 182 -47.92 -9.67 -33.14
CA PRO A 182 -48.44 -9.45 -34.47
C PRO A 182 -47.85 -8.16 -35.07
N ILE A 183 -47.33 -8.26 -36.29
CA ILE A 183 -46.84 -7.11 -37.06
C ILE A 183 -47.60 -7.02 -38.38
N ARG A 184 -47.92 -5.79 -38.82
CA ARG A 184 -48.58 -5.56 -40.11
C ARG A 184 -47.60 -5.78 -41.25
N SER A 185 -46.42 -5.20 -41.12
CA SER A 185 -45.30 -5.22 -42.05
C SER A 185 -44.00 -5.38 -41.25
N GLY A 186 -42.95 -5.91 -41.87
CA GLY A 186 -41.64 -6.06 -41.23
C GLY A 186 -40.88 -7.30 -41.67
N THR A 187 -39.81 -7.60 -40.93
CA THR A 187 -38.91 -8.73 -41.22
C THR A 187 -38.55 -9.48 -39.95
N VAL A 188 -38.52 -10.82 -40.03
CA VAL A 188 -38.05 -11.73 -38.99
C VAL A 188 -36.86 -12.52 -39.53
N VAL A 189 -35.71 -12.35 -38.91
CA VAL A 189 -34.49 -13.14 -39.16
C VAL A 189 -34.39 -14.19 -38.06
N GLU A 190 -34.51 -15.47 -38.41
CA GLU A 190 -34.40 -16.63 -37.53
C GLU A 190 -33.09 -17.38 -37.85
N CYS A 191 -32.14 -17.31 -36.94
CA CYS A 191 -30.84 -17.98 -37.00
C CYS A 191 -30.87 -19.25 -36.13
N GLN A 192 -30.80 -20.43 -36.74
CA GLN A 192 -30.45 -21.67 -36.04
C GLN A 192 -28.93 -21.74 -35.96
N LEU A 193 -28.38 -21.50 -34.78
CA LEU A 193 -26.95 -21.36 -34.56
C LEU A 193 -26.22 -22.70 -34.62
N LYS A 194 -24.97 -22.68 -35.09
CA LYS A 194 -24.08 -23.85 -35.10
C LYS A 194 -23.62 -24.20 -33.69
N ASP A 195 -23.40 -25.48 -33.42
CA ASP A 195 -22.80 -25.94 -32.15
C ASP A 195 -21.45 -25.27 -31.87
N SER A 196 -20.62 -25.10 -32.91
CA SER A 196 -19.29 -24.49 -32.81
C SER A 196 -19.30 -23.06 -32.25
N ILE A 197 -20.41 -22.33 -32.38
CA ILE A 197 -20.55 -20.96 -31.86
C ILE A 197 -20.65 -20.97 -30.32
N PHE A 198 -21.32 -21.98 -29.76
CA PHE A 198 -21.38 -22.15 -28.30
C PHE A 198 -20.06 -22.62 -27.72
N GLU A 199 -19.34 -23.46 -28.46
CA GLU A 199 -17.98 -23.90 -28.09
C GLU A 199 -16.96 -22.76 -28.17
N GLN A 200 -17.08 -21.87 -29.16
CA GLN A 200 -16.13 -20.78 -29.38
C GLN A 200 -16.33 -19.60 -28.43
N TYR A 201 -17.58 -19.22 -28.15
CA TYR A 201 -17.89 -17.95 -27.47
C TYR A 201 -18.53 -18.11 -26.08
N TRP A 202 -18.83 -19.34 -25.61
CA TRP A 202 -19.44 -19.61 -24.29
C TRP A 202 -20.70 -18.77 -23.97
N ILE A 203 -21.54 -18.49 -24.98
CA ILE A 203 -22.59 -17.48 -24.95
C ILE A 203 -23.73 -17.82 -23.97
N SER A 204 -24.00 -16.96 -22.98
CA SER A 204 -25.22 -17.01 -22.16
C SER A 204 -26.28 -15.98 -22.60
N GLU A 205 -27.52 -16.15 -22.13
CA GLU A 205 -28.59 -15.17 -22.37
C GLU A 205 -28.28 -13.83 -21.70
N GLU A 206 -27.57 -13.82 -20.57
CA GLU A 206 -27.14 -12.59 -19.89
C GLU A 206 -26.05 -11.85 -20.69
N ASP A 207 -25.10 -12.59 -21.28
CA ASP A 207 -24.01 -11.99 -22.08
C ASP A 207 -24.55 -11.30 -23.33
N VAL A 208 -25.51 -11.94 -24.01
CA VAL A 208 -26.18 -11.36 -25.19
C VAL A 208 -26.98 -10.12 -24.80
N GLY A 209 -27.72 -10.17 -23.69
CA GLY A 209 -28.47 -9.01 -23.18
C GLY A 209 -27.56 -7.85 -22.79
N THR A 210 -26.45 -8.13 -22.12
CA THR A 210 -25.43 -7.13 -21.76
C THR A 210 -24.80 -6.51 -23.01
N SER A 211 -24.38 -7.35 -23.96
CA SER A 211 -23.80 -6.90 -25.23
C SER A 211 -24.78 -6.04 -26.02
N LEU A 212 -26.04 -6.47 -26.14
CA LEU A 212 -27.08 -5.73 -26.84
C LEU A 212 -27.37 -4.39 -26.14
N THR A 213 -27.37 -4.35 -24.81
CA THR A 213 -27.50 -3.10 -24.05
C THR A 213 -26.38 -2.14 -24.38
N GLN A 214 -25.13 -2.60 -24.38
CA GLN A 214 -24.00 -1.78 -24.78
C GLN A 214 -24.11 -1.32 -26.25
N TYR A 215 -24.45 -2.23 -27.17
CA TYR A 215 -24.48 -1.90 -28.60
C TYR A 215 -25.59 -0.93 -28.99
N ALA A 216 -26.78 -1.16 -28.45
CA ALA A 216 -28.03 -0.61 -28.93
C ALA A 216 -28.82 0.20 -27.90
N GLY A 217 -28.39 0.24 -26.63
CA GLY A 217 -29.11 0.91 -25.54
C GLY A 217 -29.33 2.41 -25.77
N LEU A 218 -28.49 3.06 -26.58
CA LEU A 218 -28.62 4.48 -26.91
C LEU A 218 -29.45 4.75 -28.16
N LEU A 219 -29.85 3.73 -28.93
CA LEU A 219 -30.58 3.94 -30.18
C LEU A 219 -31.96 4.58 -29.93
N PRO A 220 -32.42 5.47 -30.83
CA PRO A 220 -33.70 6.15 -30.68
C PRO A 220 -34.91 5.29 -31.08
N VAL A 221 -34.66 4.12 -31.66
CA VAL A 221 -35.69 3.12 -31.97
C VAL A 221 -35.86 2.22 -30.75
N PRO A 222 -37.10 1.94 -30.30
CA PRO A 222 -37.35 0.96 -29.25
C PRO A 222 -36.81 -0.42 -29.62
N ILE A 223 -35.98 -0.99 -28.75
CA ILE A 223 -35.37 -2.32 -28.93
C ILE A 223 -35.66 -3.10 -27.67
N ASN A 224 -36.15 -4.32 -27.83
CA ASN A 224 -36.44 -5.24 -26.75
C ASN A 224 -35.53 -6.48 -26.85
N TYR A 225 -35.19 -7.05 -25.70
CA TYR A 225 -34.48 -8.31 -25.57
C TYR A 225 -35.27 -9.26 -24.69
N ASN A 226 -35.65 -10.43 -25.21
CA ASN A 226 -36.47 -11.43 -24.51
C ASN A 226 -37.72 -10.84 -23.83
N GLY A 227 -38.30 -9.79 -24.44
CA GLY A 227 -39.50 -9.08 -23.95
C GLY A 227 -39.24 -7.86 -23.06
N GLU A 228 -38.01 -7.62 -22.61
CA GLU A 228 -37.64 -6.45 -21.82
C GLU A 228 -37.08 -5.33 -22.70
N ALA A 229 -37.41 -4.08 -22.40
CA ALA A 229 -36.83 -2.94 -23.11
C ALA A 229 -35.30 -2.92 -22.94
N VAL A 230 -34.57 -2.48 -23.96
CA VAL A 230 -33.11 -2.28 -23.95
C VAL A 230 -32.79 -0.81 -24.22
N SER A 231 -33.35 -0.24 -25.29
CA SER A 231 -33.15 1.17 -25.65
C SER A 231 -34.28 2.07 -25.15
N CYS A 232 -34.14 3.39 -25.36
CA CYS A 232 -35.14 4.39 -24.98
C CYS A 232 -35.49 4.44 -23.47
N LYS A 233 -34.64 3.86 -22.61
CA LYS A 233 -34.79 3.90 -21.14
C LYS A 233 -34.38 5.24 -20.54
N TYR A 234 -33.35 5.86 -21.10
CA TYR A 234 -32.64 6.96 -20.46
C TYR A 234 -33.04 8.30 -21.08
N SER A 235 -33.71 9.16 -20.31
CA SER A 235 -34.23 10.44 -20.79
C SER A 235 -33.11 11.43 -21.19
N ALA A 236 -31.94 11.34 -20.57
CA ALA A 236 -30.77 12.17 -20.88
C ALA A 236 -30.43 12.15 -22.38
N TRP A 237 -30.54 10.99 -23.02
CA TRP A 237 -30.25 10.85 -24.45
C TRP A 237 -31.36 11.37 -25.36
N SER A 238 -32.56 11.62 -24.85
CA SER A 238 -33.66 12.21 -25.62
C SER A 238 -33.48 13.72 -25.80
N ASN A 239 -33.04 14.43 -24.76
CA ASN A 239 -32.72 15.86 -24.84
C ASN A 239 -31.39 16.20 -24.12
N PRO A 240 -30.23 15.81 -24.68
CA PRO A 240 -28.93 15.96 -23.99
C PRO A 240 -28.57 17.40 -23.63
N ALA A 241 -29.06 18.37 -24.40
CA ALA A 241 -28.78 19.79 -24.16
C ALA A 241 -29.44 20.33 -22.88
N ALA A 242 -30.57 19.73 -22.46
CA ALA A 242 -31.33 20.13 -21.28
C ALA A 242 -31.34 19.05 -20.19
N ALA A 243 -30.60 17.96 -20.38
CA ALA A 243 -30.54 16.84 -19.46
C ALA A 243 -29.92 17.27 -18.12
N THR A 244 -30.57 16.85 -17.04
CA THR A 244 -30.11 17.09 -15.67
C THR A 244 -29.03 16.10 -15.25
N GLU A 245 -28.32 16.41 -14.16
CA GLU A 245 -27.32 15.49 -13.59
C GLU A 245 -27.93 14.14 -13.19
N GLU A 246 -29.13 14.12 -12.61
CA GLU A 246 -29.82 12.88 -12.20
C GLU A 246 -30.18 11.98 -13.39
N GLU A 247 -30.56 12.57 -14.53
CA GLU A 247 -30.84 11.79 -15.73
C GLU A 247 -29.57 11.16 -16.31
N TRP A 248 -28.42 11.82 -16.19
CA TRP A 248 -27.13 11.23 -16.52
C TRP A 248 -26.69 10.16 -15.52
N LEU A 249 -26.97 10.34 -14.23
CA LEU A 249 -26.74 9.32 -13.21
C LEU A 249 -27.52 8.03 -13.50
N ASP A 250 -28.79 8.14 -13.86
CA ASP A 250 -29.62 6.99 -14.25
C ASP A 250 -29.03 6.25 -15.46
N ALA A 251 -28.56 6.98 -16.47
CA ALA A 251 -27.89 6.41 -17.63
C ALA A 251 -26.59 5.66 -17.26
N ILE A 252 -25.76 6.24 -16.38
CA ILE A 252 -24.50 5.61 -15.93
C ILE A 252 -24.80 4.32 -15.14
N ARG A 253 -25.72 4.39 -14.17
CA ARG A 253 -26.13 3.22 -13.35
C ARG A 253 -26.71 2.11 -14.21
N GLY A 254 -27.52 2.47 -15.21
CA GLY A 254 -28.17 1.51 -16.09
C GLY A 254 -27.21 0.84 -17.09
N MET A 255 -26.32 1.61 -17.71
CA MET A 255 -25.42 1.11 -18.77
C MET A 255 -24.13 0.49 -18.22
N HIS A 256 -23.56 1.05 -17.16
CA HIS A 256 -22.25 0.65 -16.61
C HIS A 256 -22.31 0.06 -15.21
N LYS A 257 -23.46 0.13 -14.52
CA LYS A 257 -23.61 -0.34 -13.13
C LYS A 257 -22.61 0.32 -12.16
N GLU A 258 -22.27 1.58 -12.41
CA GLU A 258 -21.35 2.37 -11.59
C GLU A 258 -22.06 3.52 -10.86
N GLU A 259 -21.49 3.90 -9.71
CA GLU A 259 -21.91 5.07 -8.94
C GLU A 259 -20.82 6.16 -9.04
N PRO A 260 -21.07 7.27 -9.76
CA PRO A 260 -20.05 8.31 -9.96
C PRO A 260 -19.97 9.28 -8.78
N MET A 261 -18.76 9.76 -8.49
CA MET A 261 -18.50 10.81 -7.50
C MET A 261 -18.66 12.23 -8.07
N LEU A 262 -18.43 12.36 -9.37
CA LEU A 262 -18.56 13.59 -10.13
C LEU A 262 -19.07 13.25 -11.53
N VAL A 263 -20.08 13.98 -11.99
CA VAL A 263 -20.67 13.83 -13.32
C VAL A 263 -20.35 15.08 -14.13
N VAL A 264 -19.90 14.89 -15.38
CA VAL A 264 -19.52 15.95 -16.30
C VAL A 264 -20.32 15.80 -17.60
N PRO A 265 -21.48 16.46 -17.73
CA PRO A 265 -22.27 16.44 -18.96
C PRO A 265 -21.50 17.06 -20.13
N ILE A 266 -21.54 16.38 -21.28
CA ILE A 266 -20.86 16.75 -22.52
C ILE A 266 -21.90 17.02 -23.59
N TYR A 267 -21.88 18.22 -24.17
CA TYR A 267 -22.76 18.59 -25.26
C TYR A 267 -22.14 19.68 -26.14
N SER A 268 -22.03 19.40 -27.44
CA SER A 268 -21.73 20.38 -28.48
C SER A 268 -22.73 20.20 -29.64
N PRO A 269 -23.36 21.28 -30.12
CA PRO A 269 -24.42 21.21 -31.10
C PRO A 269 -23.95 20.72 -32.49
N PRO A 270 -24.88 20.32 -33.38
CA PRO A 270 -24.54 19.77 -34.70
C PRO A 270 -23.68 20.66 -35.61
N ARG A 271 -23.80 21.99 -35.44
CA ARG A 271 -23.01 22.97 -36.22
C ARG A 271 -21.53 23.02 -35.81
N GLU A 272 -21.19 22.49 -34.64
CA GLU A 272 -19.84 22.51 -34.07
C GLU A 272 -19.23 21.10 -34.08
N LEU A 273 -19.06 20.44 -32.94
CA LEU A 273 -18.47 19.10 -32.85
C LEU A 273 -19.50 17.97 -32.98
N ASP A 274 -20.78 18.27 -32.75
CA ASP A 274 -21.88 17.29 -32.81
C ASP A 274 -21.60 16.05 -31.93
N ILE A 275 -21.32 16.33 -30.66
CA ILE A 275 -21.02 15.34 -29.62
C ILE A 275 -21.95 15.53 -28.43
N GLN A 276 -22.40 14.41 -27.87
CA GLN A 276 -23.29 14.38 -26.71
C GLN A 276 -22.95 13.17 -25.84
N GLY A 277 -23.04 13.31 -24.53
CA GLY A 277 -22.81 12.21 -23.59
C GLY A 277 -22.41 12.71 -22.22
N VAL A 278 -21.66 11.88 -21.50
CA VAL A 278 -21.26 12.17 -20.12
C VAL A 278 -19.90 11.57 -19.83
N LEU A 279 -19.06 12.33 -19.12
CA LEU A 279 -17.88 11.81 -18.44
C LEU A 279 -18.16 11.77 -16.94
N TRP A 280 -17.49 10.88 -16.21
CA TRP A 280 -17.61 10.81 -14.76
C TRP A 280 -16.33 10.34 -14.09
N ILE A 281 -16.22 10.62 -12.79
CA ILE A 281 -15.18 10.07 -11.91
C ILE A 281 -15.84 8.94 -11.10
N PRO A 282 -15.39 7.68 -11.20
CA PRO A 282 -16.01 6.57 -10.48
C PRO A 282 -15.69 6.61 -8.97
N GLU A 283 -16.53 5.97 -8.14
CA GLU A 283 -16.30 5.87 -6.69
C GLU A 283 -15.02 5.09 -6.33
N ARG A 284 -14.65 4.11 -7.15
CA ARG A 284 -13.46 3.29 -6.95
C ARG A 284 -12.42 3.59 -8.02
N THR A 285 -11.17 3.76 -7.59
CA THR A 285 -10.02 3.71 -8.48
C THR A 285 -9.70 2.26 -8.83
N SER A 286 -9.47 2.00 -10.11
CA SER A 286 -8.58 0.90 -10.46
C SER A 286 -7.16 1.45 -10.46
N TYR A 287 -6.26 0.82 -9.70
CA TYR A 287 -4.85 1.24 -9.60
C TYR A 287 -4.10 1.21 -10.94
N PHE A 288 -4.66 0.53 -11.94
CA PHE A 288 -4.13 0.39 -13.29
C PHE A 288 -5.27 0.46 -14.31
N THR A 289 -5.69 1.64 -14.75
CA THR A 289 -6.63 1.72 -15.88
C THR A 289 -6.24 2.74 -16.92
N THR A 290 -6.26 2.26 -18.16
CA THR A 290 -6.58 3.04 -19.34
C THR A 290 -7.89 3.81 -19.12
N PRO A 291 -8.04 5.00 -19.71
CA PRO A 291 -9.31 5.72 -19.65
C PRO A 291 -10.45 4.83 -20.15
N ARG A 292 -11.56 4.77 -19.39
CA ARG A 292 -12.72 3.92 -19.74
C ARG A 292 -13.76 4.74 -20.47
N LEU A 293 -13.52 4.97 -21.77
CA LEU A 293 -14.39 5.78 -22.61
C LEU A 293 -15.08 4.94 -23.68
N ASP A 294 -16.38 4.70 -23.50
CA ASP A 294 -17.22 4.06 -24.50
C ASP A 294 -17.63 5.07 -25.57
N VAL A 295 -17.34 4.75 -26.84
CA VAL A 295 -17.63 5.64 -27.96
C VAL A 295 -18.71 5.06 -28.86
N TYR A 296 -19.68 5.90 -29.13
CA TYR A 296 -20.83 5.67 -29.98
C TYR A 296 -20.74 6.61 -31.18
N VAL A 297 -21.16 6.11 -32.34
CA VAL A 297 -21.34 6.91 -33.55
C VAL A 297 -22.77 6.72 -34.00
N LYS A 298 -23.53 7.83 -34.02
CA LYS A 298 -24.97 7.85 -34.31
C LYS A 298 -25.76 6.93 -33.37
N ARG A 299 -25.38 6.94 -32.09
CA ARG A 299 -25.92 6.16 -30.97
C ARG A 299 -25.80 4.64 -31.10
N MET A 300 -25.00 4.18 -32.06
CA MET A 300 -24.56 2.79 -32.14
C MET A 300 -23.14 2.70 -31.59
N PHE A 301 -22.91 1.78 -30.67
CA PHE A 301 -21.58 1.57 -30.08
C PHE A 301 -20.53 1.20 -31.13
N VAL A 302 -19.28 1.59 -30.86
CA VAL A 302 -18.13 1.38 -31.73
C VAL A 302 -17.04 0.64 -31.00
N VAL A 303 -16.59 1.22 -29.89
CA VAL A 303 -15.36 0.85 -29.18
C VAL A 303 -15.55 1.17 -27.70
N ALA A 304 -15.07 0.27 -26.86
CA ALA A 304 -14.89 0.48 -25.43
C ALA A 304 -13.47 0.96 -25.17
N ASP A 305 -13.27 1.69 -24.07
CA ASP A 305 -11.95 2.12 -23.59
C ASP A 305 -11.13 2.86 -24.67
N ASP A 306 -11.77 3.77 -25.42
CA ASP A 306 -11.10 4.51 -26.48
C ASP A 306 -10.02 5.45 -25.92
N GLU A 307 -8.79 5.27 -26.38
CA GLU A 307 -7.63 6.11 -26.01
C GLU A 307 -7.41 7.28 -26.97
N ILE A 308 -8.19 7.38 -28.04
CA ILE A 308 -7.96 8.35 -29.13
C ILE A 308 -8.68 9.66 -28.85
N ILE A 309 -9.90 9.66 -28.32
CA ILE A 309 -10.65 10.92 -28.13
C ILE A 309 -10.57 11.43 -26.70
N VAL A 310 -10.20 10.60 -25.73
CA VAL A 310 -9.96 11.04 -24.34
C VAL A 310 -8.59 11.73 -24.22
N PRO A 311 -8.46 12.81 -23.43
CA PRO A 311 -7.14 13.37 -23.13
C PRO A 311 -6.24 12.32 -22.48
N THR A 312 -5.01 12.16 -22.98
CA THR A 312 -4.09 11.07 -22.58
C THR A 312 -3.71 11.12 -21.10
N TRP A 313 -3.79 12.31 -20.49
CA TRP A 313 -3.56 12.51 -19.07
C TRP A 313 -4.77 12.15 -18.21
N ALA A 314 -6.00 12.20 -18.73
CA ALA A 314 -7.25 12.07 -17.97
C ALA A 314 -7.66 10.62 -17.68
N ARG A 315 -6.70 9.78 -17.23
CA ARG A 315 -6.89 8.33 -17.03
C ARG A 315 -7.87 7.95 -15.91
N PHE A 316 -8.13 8.86 -14.99
CA PHE A 316 -9.07 8.69 -13.87
C PHE A 316 -10.54 8.92 -14.26
N VAL A 317 -10.79 9.32 -15.51
CA VAL A 317 -12.13 9.61 -16.03
C VAL A 317 -12.67 8.39 -16.76
N SER A 318 -13.94 8.09 -16.51
CA SER A 318 -14.76 7.17 -17.30
C SER A 318 -15.79 7.96 -18.11
N GLY A 319 -16.34 7.40 -19.18
CA GLY A 319 -17.25 8.14 -20.03
C GLY A 319 -18.03 7.30 -21.02
N MET A 320 -19.13 7.86 -21.50
CA MET A 320 -19.85 7.38 -22.67
C MET A 320 -20.17 8.58 -23.58
N LEU A 321 -19.71 8.52 -24.82
CA LEU A 321 -19.83 9.64 -25.76
C LEU A 321 -20.37 9.19 -27.10
N ASN A 322 -21.37 9.92 -27.60
CA ASN A 322 -21.82 9.81 -28.99
C ASN A 322 -21.30 10.97 -29.83
N GLY A 323 -20.46 10.68 -30.81
CA GLY A 323 -20.01 11.64 -31.83
C GLY A 323 -20.58 11.32 -33.20
N ASN A 324 -21.39 12.20 -33.76
CA ASN A 324 -22.01 11.97 -35.08
C ASN A 324 -21.04 12.24 -36.25
N LYS A 325 -19.98 13.03 -36.01
CA LYS A 325 -18.91 13.37 -36.98
C LYS A 325 -17.68 12.46 -36.88
N LEU A 326 -17.63 11.57 -35.89
CA LEU A 326 -16.56 10.59 -35.73
C LEU A 326 -16.63 9.53 -36.83
N ARG A 327 -15.47 9.03 -37.25
CA ARG A 327 -15.34 7.98 -38.27
C ARG A 327 -14.68 6.74 -37.68
N ARG A 328 -15.15 5.57 -38.10
CA ARG A 328 -14.59 4.26 -37.73
C ARG A 328 -13.61 3.79 -38.80
N ILE A 329 -12.62 2.99 -38.40
CA ILE A 329 -11.75 2.29 -39.36
C ILE A 329 -12.52 1.10 -39.95
N VAL A 330 -12.48 0.93 -41.28
CA VAL A 330 -13.28 -0.09 -42.01
C VAL A 330 -13.03 -1.53 -41.51
N SER A 331 -11.81 -1.82 -41.07
CA SER A 331 -11.36 -3.14 -40.64
C SER A 331 -11.34 -3.33 -39.12
N GLY A 332 -11.89 -2.41 -38.31
CA GLY A 332 -11.72 -2.48 -36.85
C GLY A 332 -12.75 -1.73 -36.01
N ASN A 333 -12.90 -2.19 -34.77
CA ASN A 333 -13.64 -1.53 -33.69
C ASN A 333 -12.79 -0.38 -33.09
N THR A 334 -12.37 0.59 -33.91
CA THR A 334 -11.52 1.71 -33.47
C THR A 334 -11.90 2.98 -34.22
N ILE A 335 -11.78 4.12 -33.54
CA ILE A 335 -12.02 5.44 -34.12
C ILE A 335 -10.81 5.87 -34.96
N GLN A 336 -11.06 6.51 -36.10
CA GLN A 336 -9.99 7.10 -36.90
C GLN A 336 -9.47 8.34 -36.18
N ASN A 337 -8.15 8.41 -35.96
CA ASN A 337 -7.50 9.59 -35.41
C ASN A 337 -7.41 10.71 -36.48
N ASP A 338 -8.52 11.39 -36.71
CA ASP A 338 -8.67 12.50 -37.65
C ASP A 338 -8.83 13.86 -36.93
N LYS A 339 -9.02 14.93 -37.72
CA LYS A 339 -9.19 16.29 -37.17
C LYS A 339 -10.39 16.42 -36.22
N ASN A 340 -11.47 15.66 -36.45
CA ASN A 340 -12.64 15.70 -35.58
C ASN A 340 -12.34 15.01 -34.24
N ALA A 341 -11.65 13.87 -34.27
CA ALA A 341 -11.20 13.17 -33.06
C ALA A 341 -10.28 14.06 -32.21
N THR A 342 -9.32 14.76 -32.83
CA THR A 342 -8.46 15.73 -32.13
C THR A 342 -9.26 16.91 -31.56
N ALA A 343 -10.17 17.51 -32.33
CA ALA A 343 -10.98 18.64 -31.85
C ALA A 343 -11.90 18.24 -30.68
N ILE A 344 -12.45 17.04 -30.71
CA ILE A 344 -13.22 16.47 -29.58
C ILE A 344 -12.31 16.30 -28.37
N ARG A 345 -11.10 15.76 -28.53
CA ARG A 345 -10.15 15.57 -27.41
C ARG A 345 -9.83 16.87 -26.69
N GLU A 346 -9.53 17.93 -27.44
CA GLU A 346 -9.27 19.27 -26.86
C GLU A 346 -10.52 19.82 -26.16
N TYR A 347 -11.70 19.66 -26.75
CA TYR A 347 -12.96 20.05 -26.10
C TYR A 347 -13.18 19.28 -24.79
N LEU A 348 -12.94 17.97 -24.75
CA LEU A 348 -13.05 17.18 -23.51
C LEU A 348 -12.04 17.61 -22.45
N LYS A 349 -10.79 17.93 -22.86
CA LYS A 349 -9.76 18.50 -21.98
C LYS A 349 -10.31 19.75 -21.28
N ASP A 350 -10.82 20.72 -22.04
CA ASP A 350 -11.37 21.97 -21.50
C ASP A 350 -12.53 21.70 -20.55
N ARG A 351 -13.45 20.79 -20.92
CA ARG A 351 -14.60 20.43 -20.09
C ARG A 351 -14.20 19.79 -18.76
N ILE A 352 -13.21 18.90 -18.75
CA ILE A 352 -12.69 18.29 -17.52
C ILE A 352 -12.07 19.37 -16.63
N ILE A 353 -11.21 20.23 -17.19
CA ILE A 353 -10.56 21.30 -16.43
C ILE A 353 -11.60 22.26 -15.83
N ASP A 354 -12.59 22.69 -16.61
CA ASP A 354 -13.65 23.58 -16.13
C ASP A 354 -14.49 22.96 -15.01
N GLU A 355 -14.76 21.66 -15.07
CA GLU A 355 -15.47 20.99 -14.00
C GLU A 355 -14.63 20.88 -12.72
N PHE A 356 -13.30 20.68 -12.84
CA PHE A 356 -12.40 20.76 -11.68
C PHE A 356 -12.31 22.17 -11.09
N LYS A 357 -12.38 23.23 -11.92
CA LYS A 357 -12.49 24.62 -11.43
C LYS A 357 -13.78 24.84 -10.63
N LYS A 358 -14.90 24.26 -11.07
CA LYS A 358 -16.16 24.30 -10.31
C LYS A 358 -16.07 23.50 -9.02
N LEU A 359 -15.54 22.27 -9.09
CA LEU A 359 -15.34 21.40 -7.92
C LEU A 359 -14.48 22.11 -6.86
N ARG A 360 -13.44 22.83 -7.28
CA ARG A 360 -12.57 23.64 -6.42
C ARG A 360 -13.30 24.74 -5.65
N SER A 361 -14.40 25.26 -6.20
CA SER A 361 -15.24 26.28 -5.55
C SER A 361 -16.21 25.72 -4.50
N LYS A 362 -16.40 24.40 -4.46
CA LYS A 362 -17.24 23.72 -3.47
C LYS A 362 -16.54 23.65 -2.10
N PRO A 363 -17.28 23.34 -1.01
CA PRO A 363 -16.69 23.11 0.30
C PRO A 363 -15.57 22.06 0.24
N GLU A 364 -14.55 22.25 1.08
CA GLU A 364 -13.35 21.40 1.09
C GLU A 364 -13.68 19.91 1.24
N ARG A 365 -14.69 19.57 2.05
CA ARG A 365 -15.18 18.19 2.20
C ARG A 365 -15.59 17.56 0.86
N ASP A 366 -16.31 18.30 0.03
CA ASP A 366 -16.86 17.78 -1.23
C ASP A 366 -15.76 17.66 -2.30
N TYR A 367 -14.81 18.60 -2.30
CA TYR A 367 -13.61 18.50 -3.13
C TYR A 367 -12.81 17.23 -2.80
N TRP A 368 -12.49 17.02 -1.52
CA TRP A 368 -11.70 15.86 -1.08
C TRP A 368 -12.44 14.54 -1.21
N LYS A 369 -13.77 14.54 -1.15
CA LYS A 369 -14.57 13.34 -1.44
C LYS A 369 -14.21 12.79 -2.82
N VAL A 370 -14.08 13.66 -3.82
CA VAL A 370 -13.74 13.26 -5.20
C VAL A 370 -12.23 13.06 -5.38
N VAL A 371 -11.40 13.94 -4.83
CA VAL A 371 -9.94 13.93 -5.11
C VAL A 371 -9.20 12.87 -4.31
N SER A 372 -9.55 12.63 -3.05
CA SER A 372 -8.78 11.73 -2.17
C SER A 372 -8.69 10.27 -2.68
N PRO A 373 -9.75 9.65 -3.25
CA PRO A 373 -9.64 8.29 -3.80
C PRO A 373 -8.76 8.22 -5.05
N HIS A 374 -8.60 9.35 -5.75
CA HIS A 374 -7.94 9.49 -7.05
C HIS A 374 -6.62 10.29 -6.97
N ASP A 375 -6.07 10.49 -5.77
CA ASP A 375 -4.93 11.40 -5.50
C ASP A 375 -3.73 11.13 -6.43
N GLU A 376 -3.26 9.90 -6.49
CA GLU A 376 -2.14 9.48 -7.34
C GLU A 376 -2.40 9.69 -8.84
N ALA A 377 -3.62 9.36 -9.29
CA ALA A 377 -4.00 9.52 -10.70
C ALA A 377 -4.10 11.00 -11.09
N ILE A 378 -4.65 11.84 -10.21
CA ILE A 378 -4.76 13.28 -10.40
C ILE A 378 -3.38 13.94 -10.37
N LYS A 379 -2.49 13.54 -9.45
CA LYS A 379 -1.10 14.01 -9.42
C LYS A 379 -0.35 13.63 -10.69
N GLY A 380 -0.48 12.37 -11.13
CA GLY A 380 0.10 11.91 -12.40
C GLY A 380 -0.44 12.70 -13.60
N SER A 381 -1.74 12.99 -13.60
CA SER A 381 -2.39 13.81 -14.63
C SER A 381 -1.87 15.25 -14.65
N ALA A 382 -1.69 15.86 -13.48
CA ALA A 382 -1.09 17.19 -13.34
C ALA A 382 0.40 17.19 -13.71
N ALA A 383 1.10 16.08 -13.53
CA ALA A 383 2.46 15.93 -14.03
C ALA A 383 2.49 15.90 -15.56
N ASP A 384 1.45 15.39 -16.22
CA ASP A 384 1.39 15.22 -17.68
C ASP A 384 0.84 16.44 -18.44
N ASP A 385 -0.06 17.26 -17.86
CA ASP A 385 -0.68 18.43 -18.52
C ASP A 385 -0.56 19.74 -17.70
N ASP A 386 -0.13 20.81 -18.38
CA ASP A 386 0.21 22.10 -17.76
C ASP A 386 -1.04 22.90 -17.31
N GLU A 387 -2.12 22.88 -18.09
CA GLU A 387 -3.35 23.60 -17.76
C GLU A 387 -4.11 22.93 -16.63
N PHE A 388 -4.17 21.59 -16.64
CA PHE A 388 -4.73 20.82 -15.54
C PHE A 388 -3.90 21.02 -14.26
N ARG A 389 -2.56 21.00 -14.35
CA ARG A 389 -1.68 21.32 -13.22
C ARG A 389 -1.98 22.69 -12.63
N ALA A 390 -2.07 23.72 -13.47
CA ALA A 390 -2.39 25.08 -13.05
C ALA A 390 -3.73 25.15 -12.28
N CYS A 391 -4.68 24.27 -12.58
CA CYS A 391 -5.97 24.18 -11.91
C CYS A 391 -5.91 23.54 -10.51
N VAL A 392 -5.06 22.52 -10.31
CA VAL A 392 -5.12 21.66 -9.11
C VAL A 392 -3.93 21.76 -8.15
N TRP A 393 -2.75 22.22 -8.60
CA TRP A 393 -1.48 22.08 -7.86
C TRP A 393 -1.52 22.56 -6.40
N ASP A 394 -2.21 23.67 -6.13
CA ASP A 394 -2.22 24.32 -4.81
C ASP A 394 -3.12 23.62 -3.79
N LYS A 395 -3.91 22.64 -4.24
CA LYS A 395 -4.77 21.81 -3.37
C LYS A 395 -4.28 20.38 -3.23
N LEU A 396 -3.29 19.94 -4.01
CA LEU A 396 -2.73 18.59 -3.91
C LEU A 396 -1.89 18.47 -2.64
N ARG A 397 -2.01 17.33 -1.95
CA ARG A 397 -1.34 17.06 -0.69
C ARG A 397 -0.16 16.12 -0.89
N PHE A 398 0.97 16.49 -0.31
CA PHE A 398 2.22 15.74 -0.34
C PHE A 398 2.59 15.30 1.07
N VAL A 399 3.30 14.18 1.17
CA VAL A 399 3.78 13.67 2.46
C VAL A 399 4.94 14.54 2.92
N CYS A 400 4.86 15.02 4.17
CA CYS A 400 5.85 15.86 4.82
C CYS A 400 6.07 15.36 6.25
N GLY A 401 6.96 14.38 6.44
CA GLY A 401 7.12 13.67 7.70
C GLY A 401 5.82 12.94 8.11
N ASP A 402 5.27 13.29 9.27
CA ASP A 402 4.03 12.72 9.82
C ASP A 402 2.74 13.38 9.29
N ARG A 403 2.87 14.44 8.48
CA ARG A 403 1.75 15.24 7.98
C ARG A 403 1.61 15.14 6.47
N ARG A 404 0.42 15.49 5.98
CA ARG A 404 0.17 15.75 4.56
C ARG A 404 -0.15 17.22 4.38
N LEU A 405 0.69 17.93 3.63
CA LEU A 405 0.57 19.37 3.40
C LEU A 405 0.44 19.65 1.91
N THR A 406 -0.33 20.68 1.57
CA THR A 406 -0.24 21.31 0.25
C THR A 406 1.04 22.14 0.15
N ILE A 407 1.49 22.45 -1.08
CA ILE A 407 2.66 23.31 -1.27
C ILE A 407 2.46 24.70 -0.62
N PRO A 408 1.30 25.38 -0.73
CA PRO A 408 1.07 26.63 -0.01
C PRO A 408 1.16 26.50 1.52
N GLU A 409 0.60 25.42 2.10
CA GLU A 409 0.71 25.16 3.55
C GLU A 409 2.16 24.89 3.96
N TYR A 410 2.91 24.16 3.14
CA TYR A 410 4.33 23.90 3.32
C TYR A 410 5.12 25.22 3.34
N LEU A 411 4.94 26.08 2.34
CA LEU A 411 5.65 27.36 2.26
C LEU A 411 5.29 28.28 3.43
N THR A 412 4.02 28.26 3.87
CA THR A 412 3.59 29.00 5.08
C THR A 412 4.29 28.47 6.34
N ALA A 413 4.45 27.15 6.46
CA ALA A 413 5.17 26.55 7.58
C ALA A 413 6.67 26.90 7.55
N LEU A 414 7.27 26.94 6.36
CA LEU A 414 8.66 27.34 6.13
C LEU A 414 8.90 28.81 6.50
N GLU A 415 8.04 29.73 6.05
CA GLU A 415 8.17 31.18 6.33
C GLU A 415 8.06 31.51 7.82
N ARG A 416 7.35 30.68 8.60
CA ARG A 416 7.31 30.84 10.07
C ARG A 416 8.63 30.49 10.76
N LYS A 417 9.47 29.70 10.10
CA LYS A 417 10.75 29.18 10.65
C LYS A 417 11.97 29.83 10.00
N THR A 418 11.82 30.36 8.80
CA THR A 418 12.89 30.93 7.98
C THR A 418 12.41 32.21 7.33
N GLU A 419 13.34 33.06 6.86
CA GLU A 419 12.99 34.21 6.02
C GLU A 419 12.74 33.82 4.55
N LYS A 420 12.83 32.52 4.20
CA LYS A 420 12.63 32.01 2.84
C LYS A 420 11.15 31.82 2.53
N LYS A 421 10.73 32.21 1.33
CA LYS A 421 9.32 32.13 0.86
C LYS A 421 9.10 31.22 -0.35
N ASN A 422 10.17 30.90 -1.08
CA ASN A 422 10.11 30.22 -2.37
C ASN A 422 11.04 29.00 -2.42
N THR A 423 11.29 28.32 -1.30
CA THR A 423 12.17 27.15 -1.26
C THR A 423 11.38 25.92 -0.82
N ILE A 424 11.62 24.78 -1.46
CA ILE A 424 11.06 23.47 -1.08
C ILE A 424 12.21 22.53 -0.79
N TYR A 425 12.24 21.97 0.41
CA TYR A 425 13.20 20.95 0.80
C TYR A 425 12.59 19.56 0.66
N PHE A 426 13.31 18.64 0.01
CA PHE A 426 12.81 17.30 -0.31
C PHE A 426 13.82 16.17 -0.05
N TYR A 427 13.31 14.94 -0.05
CA TYR A 427 14.06 13.72 -0.32
C TYR A 427 13.35 12.92 -1.44
N ASP A 428 14.11 12.24 -2.28
CA ASP A 428 13.61 11.54 -3.48
C ASP A 428 13.76 10.02 -3.41
N GLN A 429 14.20 9.50 -2.26
CA GLN A 429 14.38 8.08 -2.04
C GLN A 429 13.90 7.69 -0.66
N LYS A 430 13.03 6.68 -0.57
CA LYS A 430 12.47 6.20 0.71
C LYS A 430 13.52 5.84 1.75
N LYS A 431 14.69 5.36 1.32
CA LYS A 431 15.82 5.05 2.21
C LYS A 431 16.44 6.28 2.89
N GLN A 432 16.17 7.48 2.40
CA GLN A 432 16.60 8.75 3.01
C GLN A 432 15.61 9.27 4.06
N GLN A 433 14.40 8.71 4.13
CA GLN A 433 13.31 9.19 5.00
C GLN A 433 13.76 9.43 6.44
N HIS A 434 14.47 8.47 7.06
CA HIS A 434 14.90 8.60 8.45
C HIS A 434 15.86 9.79 8.66
N SER A 435 16.86 9.94 7.80
CA SER A 435 17.79 11.08 7.86
C SER A 435 17.07 12.39 7.60
N ALA A 436 16.13 12.42 6.64
CA ALA A 436 15.30 13.58 6.38
C ALA A 436 14.44 13.93 7.60
N ASP A 437 13.74 12.97 8.22
CA ASP A 437 12.92 13.20 9.40
C ASP A 437 13.72 13.77 10.57
N LEU A 438 14.94 13.26 10.82
CA LEU A 438 15.85 13.82 11.83
C LEU A 438 16.26 15.27 11.52
N VAL A 439 16.56 15.59 10.26
CA VAL A 439 16.86 16.97 9.84
C VAL A 439 15.63 17.86 9.98
N GLY A 440 14.44 17.35 9.65
CA GLY A 440 13.18 18.07 9.80
C GLY A 440 12.82 18.33 11.25
N GLU A 441 13.06 17.37 12.14
CA GLU A 441 12.94 17.54 13.60
C GLU A 441 13.96 18.57 14.10
N ALA A 442 15.20 18.49 13.62
CA ALA A 442 16.28 19.35 14.09
C ALA A 442 16.10 20.83 13.71
N THR A 443 15.60 21.06 12.50
CA THR A 443 15.35 22.40 11.97
C THR A 443 13.95 22.92 12.28
N GLY A 444 13.02 22.02 12.59
CA GLY A 444 11.60 22.32 12.68
C GLY A 444 10.94 22.67 11.33
N ILE A 445 11.63 22.38 10.22
CA ILE A 445 11.17 22.63 8.85
C ILE A 445 10.68 21.30 8.27
N PRO A 446 9.45 21.22 7.74
CA PRO A 446 8.98 20.01 7.07
C PRO A 446 9.83 19.69 5.84
N ILE A 447 10.04 18.41 5.55
CA ILE A 447 10.71 17.95 4.33
C ILE A 447 9.72 17.13 3.51
N LEU A 448 9.63 17.46 2.23
CA LEU A 448 8.72 16.85 1.26
C LEU A 448 9.25 15.47 0.83
N ASP A 449 8.39 14.45 0.87
CA ASP A 449 8.64 13.15 0.26
C ASP A 449 8.25 13.20 -1.22
N ILE A 450 9.21 12.99 -2.11
CA ILE A 450 8.98 12.85 -3.56
C ILE A 450 9.57 11.55 -4.10
N ASP A 451 9.71 10.51 -3.26
CA ASP A 451 10.20 9.18 -3.68
C ASP A 451 9.36 8.57 -4.81
N GLN A 452 8.07 8.87 -4.85
CA GLN A 452 7.21 8.45 -5.95
C GLN A 452 7.56 9.21 -7.24
N THR A 453 7.86 8.48 -8.32
CA THR A 453 8.26 9.06 -9.62
C THR A 453 7.30 10.14 -10.12
N ARG A 454 5.99 9.99 -9.89
CA ARG A 454 4.98 10.98 -10.30
C ARG A 454 4.99 12.23 -9.43
N ASP A 455 5.23 12.10 -8.13
CA ASP A 455 5.35 13.25 -7.21
C ASP A 455 6.62 14.05 -7.52
N ASP A 456 7.76 13.38 -7.80
CA ASP A 456 8.99 14.04 -8.24
C ASP A 456 8.78 14.88 -9.50
N MET A 457 8.22 14.27 -10.55
CA MET A 457 7.93 14.96 -11.80
C MET A 457 6.99 16.17 -11.59
N LEU A 458 5.92 15.98 -10.81
CA LEU A 458 4.94 17.03 -10.54
C LEU A 458 5.56 18.20 -9.77
N VAL A 459 6.26 17.92 -8.67
CA VAL A 459 6.86 18.95 -7.81
C VAL A 459 7.90 19.76 -8.57
N ARG A 460 8.77 19.11 -9.36
CA ARG A 460 9.74 19.82 -10.21
C ARG A 460 9.06 20.76 -11.21
N LYS A 461 7.96 20.32 -11.83
CA LYS A 461 7.18 21.18 -12.74
C LYS A 461 6.51 22.33 -12.00
N ILE A 462 5.96 22.12 -10.81
CA ILE A 462 5.40 23.20 -9.98
C ILE A 462 6.48 24.21 -9.62
N CYS A 463 7.68 23.75 -9.24
CA CYS A 463 8.82 24.61 -8.96
C CYS A 463 9.21 25.45 -10.18
N ALA A 464 9.26 24.85 -11.37
CA ALA A 464 9.54 25.58 -12.60
C ALA A 464 8.45 26.62 -12.94
N ASP A 465 7.16 26.27 -12.80
CA ASP A 465 6.03 27.16 -13.11
C ASP A 465 5.92 28.35 -12.13
N LYS A 466 6.35 28.16 -10.88
CA LYS A 466 6.23 29.14 -9.80
C LYS A 466 7.53 29.84 -9.41
N ASP A 467 8.62 29.51 -10.09
CA ASP A 467 9.97 30.00 -9.77
C ASP A 467 10.34 29.69 -8.30
N TYR A 468 10.03 28.47 -7.86
CA TYR A 468 10.45 27.96 -6.55
C TYR A 468 11.77 27.22 -6.67
N GLU A 469 12.63 27.43 -5.68
CA GLU A 469 13.87 26.71 -5.53
C GLU A 469 13.62 25.34 -4.90
N LEU A 470 14.12 24.28 -5.53
CA LEU A 470 14.02 22.92 -5.04
C LEU A 470 15.40 22.48 -4.52
N ARG A 471 15.52 22.28 -3.20
CA ARG A 471 16.77 21.90 -2.52
C ARG A 471 16.63 20.57 -1.80
N SER A 472 17.70 19.81 -1.72
CA SER A 472 17.74 18.58 -0.93
C SER A 472 17.69 18.89 0.57
N PHE A 473 17.19 17.94 1.36
CA PHE A 473 17.28 18.03 2.82
C PHE A 473 18.73 18.07 3.35
N ARG A 474 19.70 17.62 2.55
CA ARG A 474 21.14 17.72 2.88
C ARG A 474 21.60 19.18 2.88
N GLU A 475 21.22 19.95 1.87
CA GLU A 475 21.51 21.39 1.82
C GLU A 475 20.87 22.14 2.99
N LEU A 476 19.65 21.74 3.39
CA LEU A 476 19.00 22.27 4.59
C LEU A 476 19.85 22.04 5.86
N ALA A 477 20.39 20.83 6.02
CA ALA A 477 21.26 20.52 7.15
C ALA A 477 22.55 21.36 7.12
N GLU A 478 23.19 21.49 5.97
CA GLU A 478 24.42 22.30 5.81
C GLU A 478 24.20 23.78 6.15
N GLU A 479 23.03 24.33 5.83
CA GLU A 479 22.66 25.71 6.14
C GLU A 479 22.32 25.95 7.62
N HIS A 480 21.63 25.00 8.26
CA HIS A 480 21.11 25.18 9.62
C HIS A 480 22.02 24.63 10.71
N PHE A 481 22.86 23.64 10.42
CA PHE A 481 23.78 23.06 11.40
C PHE A 481 25.01 23.95 11.54
N GLN A 482 24.95 24.87 12.49
CA GLN A 482 25.98 25.89 12.72
C GLN A 482 27.22 25.29 13.38
N LYS A 483 28.36 25.96 13.27
CA LYS A 483 29.54 25.55 14.04
C LYS A 483 29.36 25.94 15.52
N PRO A 484 29.79 25.10 16.47
CA PRO A 484 29.69 25.42 17.89
C PRO A 484 30.59 26.62 18.23
N ALA A 485 30.18 27.43 19.20
CA ALA A 485 30.96 28.60 19.64
C ALA A 485 32.38 28.27 20.16
N LYS A 486 32.60 27.02 20.60
CA LYS A 486 33.89 26.50 21.08
C LYS A 486 34.23 25.17 20.40
N GLU A 487 34.62 25.23 19.14
CA GLU A 487 35.01 24.03 18.36
C GLU A 487 36.14 23.22 19.03
N GLU A 488 37.10 23.91 19.67
CA GLU A 488 38.25 23.28 20.33
C GLU A 488 37.85 22.28 21.43
N ASP A 489 36.76 22.56 22.16
CA ASP A 489 36.27 21.72 23.27
C ASP A 489 35.85 20.32 22.79
N PHE A 490 35.52 20.17 21.51
CA PHE A 490 35.03 18.92 20.92
C PHE A 490 36.02 18.25 19.96
N SER A 491 37.22 18.83 19.78
CA SER A 491 38.27 18.30 18.89
C SER A 491 38.65 16.85 19.22
N SER A 492 38.65 16.48 20.50
CA SER A 492 38.92 15.11 20.97
C SER A 492 37.85 14.11 20.50
N LEU A 493 36.58 14.52 20.36
CA LEU A 493 35.51 13.68 19.82
C LEU A 493 35.67 13.42 18.34
N VAL A 494 36.04 14.45 17.58
CA VAL A 494 36.33 14.31 16.14
C VAL A 494 37.51 13.35 15.94
N ALA A 495 38.56 13.48 16.75
CA ALA A 495 39.69 12.55 16.74
C ALA A 495 39.28 11.11 17.12
N ALA A 496 38.35 10.95 18.07
CA ALA A 496 37.81 9.64 18.45
C ALA A 496 37.00 8.99 17.31
N CYS A 497 36.18 9.76 16.59
CA CYS A 497 35.50 9.28 15.38
C CYS A 497 36.52 8.91 14.28
N ALA A 498 37.51 9.76 14.04
CA ALA A 498 38.55 9.55 13.03
C ALA A 498 39.38 8.28 13.28
N HIS A 499 39.57 7.89 14.56
CA HIS A 499 40.23 6.61 14.90
C HIS A 499 39.52 5.39 14.30
N TRP A 500 38.20 5.46 14.13
CA TRP A 500 37.37 4.44 13.48
C TRP A 500 37.13 4.71 11.99
N ASN A 501 37.92 5.63 11.40
CA ASN A 501 37.72 6.19 10.07
C ASN A 501 36.33 6.81 9.86
N ILE A 502 35.68 7.33 10.90
CA ILE A 502 34.39 8.02 10.77
C ILE A 502 34.67 9.50 10.57
N GLU A 503 34.27 10.04 9.42
CA GLU A 503 34.28 11.48 9.17
C GLU A 503 33.10 12.12 9.92
N ALA A 504 33.42 12.85 10.98
CA ALA A 504 32.44 13.45 11.87
C ALA A 504 32.70 14.95 12.02
N GLU A 505 31.63 15.72 12.07
CA GLU A 505 31.66 17.14 12.39
C GLU A 505 30.82 17.38 13.63
N VAL A 506 31.26 18.32 14.46
CA VAL A 506 30.46 18.77 15.62
C VAL A 506 29.75 20.04 15.20
N ARG A 507 28.43 20.05 15.31
CA ARG A 507 27.56 21.17 14.91
C ARG A 507 26.56 21.48 16.02
N ASP A 508 26.11 22.72 16.04
CA ASP A 508 25.09 23.19 16.96
C ASP A 508 23.72 23.17 16.28
N TYR A 509 22.79 22.39 16.82
CA TYR A 509 21.42 22.31 16.36
C TYR A 509 20.45 21.88 17.47
N SER A 510 19.19 22.27 17.36
CA SER A 510 18.09 21.82 18.23
C SER A 510 17.42 20.58 17.62
N PRO A 511 16.54 19.87 18.33
CA PRO A 511 16.39 19.86 19.79
C PRO A 511 17.57 19.16 20.47
N ALA A 512 17.89 19.60 21.70
CA ALA A 512 19.07 19.13 22.44
C ALA A 512 19.02 17.64 22.81
N HIS A 513 17.89 16.94 22.67
CA HIS A 513 17.83 15.49 22.94
C HIS A 513 18.43 14.64 21.82
N LEU A 514 18.64 15.17 20.61
CA LEU A 514 19.29 14.44 19.51
C LEU A 514 20.82 14.55 19.63
N PRO A 515 21.57 13.46 19.96
CA PRO A 515 23.03 13.50 20.05
C PRO A 515 23.75 13.54 18.70
N ALA A 516 23.18 12.95 17.63
CA ALA A 516 23.82 12.88 16.33
C ALA A 516 22.83 12.70 15.16
N VAL A 517 23.12 13.32 14.02
CA VAL A 517 22.41 13.14 12.74
C VAL A 517 23.38 12.58 11.71
N MET A 518 22.98 11.51 11.02
CA MET A 518 23.75 10.90 9.95
C MET A 518 23.05 11.12 8.60
N ILE A 519 23.75 11.70 7.64
CA ILE A 519 23.26 11.92 6.27
C ILE A 519 24.15 11.13 5.30
N GLU A 520 23.55 10.16 4.62
CA GLU A 520 24.23 9.29 3.67
C GLU A 520 24.09 9.83 2.25
N ASP A 521 25.13 9.69 1.43
CA ASP A 521 25.04 9.90 -0.02
C ASP A 521 24.58 8.61 -0.72
N GLN A 522 24.34 8.70 -2.03
CA GLN A 522 23.91 7.56 -2.83
C GLN A 522 24.92 6.40 -2.78
N THR A 523 26.21 6.73 -2.92
CA THR A 523 27.31 5.77 -2.99
C THR A 523 27.38 4.91 -1.74
N PHE A 524 27.21 5.53 -0.58
CA PHE A 524 27.23 4.86 0.70
C PHE A 524 25.99 3.96 0.87
N GLN A 525 24.81 4.46 0.51
CA GLN A 525 23.58 3.68 0.56
C GLN A 525 23.66 2.41 -0.30
N ASP A 526 24.15 2.53 -1.55
CA ASP A 526 24.26 1.39 -2.46
C ASP A 526 25.25 0.34 -1.94
N ARG A 527 26.38 0.77 -1.34
CA ARG A 527 27.33 -0.15 -0.69
C ARG A 527 26.72 -0.82 0.54
N ARG A 528 25.99 -0.06 1.38
CA ARG A 528 25.27 -0.60 2.54
C ARG A 528 24.29 -1.67 2.09
N ASP A 529 23.51 -1.41 1.05
CA ASP A 529 22.52 -2.38 0.53
C ASP A 529 23.20 -3.64 -0.02
N GLN A 530 24.32 -3.51 -0.74
CA GLN A 530 25.14 -4.65 -1.17
C GLN A 530 25.69 -5.46 0.03
N LEU A 531 26.13 -4.78 1.09
CA LEU A 531 26.61 -5.42 2.31
C LEU A 531 25.48 -6.16 3.04
N LEU A 532 24.30 -5.55 3.15
CA LEU A 532 23.11 -6.13 3.79
C LEU A 532 22.56 -7.33 3.01
N GLN A 533 22.56 -7.29 1.68
CA GLN A 533 22.21 -8.46 0.84
C GLN A 533 23.13 -9.66 1.08
N GLY A 534 24.39 -9.41 1.47
CA GLY A 534 25.34 -10.43 1.87
C GLY A 534 25.00 -11.14 3.19
N LEU A 535 24.23 -10.52 4.09
CA LEU A 535 23.84 -11.08 5.38
C LEU A 535 22.79 -12.21 5.26
N ASN A 536 21.95 -12.17 4.22
CA ASN A 536 20.85 -13.14 4.03
C ASN A 536 21.28 -14.51 3.45
N LYS A 537 22.59 -14.77 3.28
CA LYS A 537 23.07 -16.01 2.64
C LYS A 537 23.26 -17.21 3.56
N HIS A 538 23.32 -17.02 4.89
CA HIS A 538 23.78 -18.06 5.82
C HIS A 538 22.86 -18.41 6.99
N GLY A 539 21.64 -17.84 7.07
CA GLY A 539 20.72 -18.10 8.19
C GLY A 539 21.23 -17.56 9.54
N ASP A 540 20.38 -17.66 10.57
CA ASP A 540 20.53 -16.98 11.86
C ASP A 540 21.82 -17.29 12.64
N GLU A 541 22.42 -18.48 12.45
CA GLU A 541 23.61 -18.92 13.20
C GLU A 541 24.88 -18.09 12.95
N HIS A 542 24.94 -17.31 11.87
CA HIS A 542 26.11 -16.47 11.52
C HIS A 542 25.82 -14.97 11.49
N PHE A 543 24.58 -14.53 11.79
CA PHE A 543 24.17 -13.13 11.70
C PHE A 543 25.06 -12.18 12.52
N ALA A 544 25.43 -12.56 13.75
CA ALA A 544 26.31 -11.76 14.60
C ALA A 544 27.74 -11.63 14.05
N LYS A 545 28.30 -12.72 13.48
CA LYS A 545 29.64 -12.70 12.84
C LYS A 545 29.63 -11.93 11.52
N ASP A 546 28.52 -11.98 10.79
CA ASP A 546 28.38 -11.28 9.53
C ASP A 546 28.09 -9.79 9.74
N LEU A 547 27.36 -9.41 10.80
CA LEU A 547 27.30 -8.04 11.31
C LEU A 547 28.68 -7.52 11.76
N GLU A 548 29.45 -8.32 12.50
CA GLU A 548 30.82 -7.95 12.92
C GLU A 548 31.74 -7.74 11.70
N LYS A 549 31.64 -8.60 10.67
CA LYS A 549 32.34 -8.40 9.39
C LYS A 549 31.83 -7.15 8.64
N LEU A 550 30.53 -6.86 8.69
CA LEU A 550 29.92 -5.70 8.07
C LEU A 550 30.46 -4.41 8.70
N PHE A 551 30.42 -4.29 10.03
CA PHE A 551 31.01 -3.16 10.75
C PHE A 551 32.49 -3.01 10.42
N ARG A 552 33.29 -4.09 10.48
CA ARG A 552 34.72 -4.03 10.12
C ARG A 552 34.99 -3.61 8.67
N ARG A 553 34.18 -4.05 7.71
CA ARG A 553 34.32 -3.69 6.28
C ARG A 553 33.86 -2.25 6.00
N GLN A 554 32.85 -1.77 6.72
CA GLN A 554 32.34 -0.40 6.61
C GLN A 554 33.40 0.63 7.05
N HIS A 555 34.08 0.39 8.17
CA HIS A 555 35.16 1.26 8.67
C HIS A 555 36.36 1.39 7.73
N ALA A 556 36.47 0.59 6.66
CA ALA A 556 37.58 0.69 5.71
C ALA A 556 37.36 1.72 4.58
N ALA A 557 36.14 2.23 4.38
CA ALA A 557 35.82 3.12 3.25
C ALA A 557 34.61 4.05 3.51
N ASN A 558 34.70 4.92 4.52
CA ASN A 558 33.63 5.85 4.93
C ASN A 558 33.50 7.13 4.06
N PHE A 559 33.71 7.03 2.75
CA PHE A 559 33.42 8.15 1.86
C PHE A 559 31.90 8.28 1.65
N GLY A 560 31.34 9.49 1.77
CA GLY A 560 29.93 9.74 1.45
C GLY A 560 28.95 9.74 2.63
N VAL A 561 29.44 9.81 3.88
CA VAL A 561 28.60 10.01 5.06
C VAL A 561 28.97 11.31 5.76
N SER A 562 27.98 12.12 6.07
CA SER A 562 28.13 13.30 6.91
C SER A 562 27.54 12.97 8.29
N PHE A 563 28.40 12.78 9.29
CA PHE A 563 28.00 12.45 10.66
C PHE A 563 28.14 13.66 11.58
N TYR A 564 27.02 14.30 11.91
CA TYR A 564 26.97 15.53 12.69
C TYR A 564 26.67 15.24 14.16
N LEU A 565 27.65 15.44 15.04
CA LEU A 565 27.46 15.37 16.50
C LEU A 565 26.87 16.69 17.02
N ASN A 566 25.84 16.63 17.85
CA ASN A 566 25.15 17.81 18.37
C ASN A 566 25.86 18.41 19.59
N SER A 567 26.49 19.58 19.46
CA SER A 567 27.12 20.27 20.60
C SER A 567 26.14 20.74 21.67
N SER A 568 24.86 20.93 21.33
CA SER A 568 23.81 21.30 22.29
C SER A 568 23.33 20.11 23.13
N ASN A 569 23.70 18.88 22.76
CA ASN A 569 23.23 17.68 23.45
C ASN A 569 24.02 17.40 24.74
N PRO A 570 23.36 17.12 25.89
CA PRO A 570 24.03 16.85 27.15
C PRO A 570 25.00 15.66 27.13
N LEU A 571 24.69 14.59 26.39
CA LEU A 571 25.58 13.43 26.24
C LEU A 571 26.87 13.84 25.52
N ILE A 572 26.75 14.60 24.43
CA ILE A 572 27.91 15.06 23.65
C ILE A 572 28.78 16.02 24.49
N GLN A 573 28.17 16.91 25.27
CA GLN A 573 28.90 17.81 26.18
C GLN A 573 29.65 17.07 27.29
N GLU A 574 29.03 16.06 27.91
CA GLU A 574 29.69 15.24 28.92
C GLU A 574 30.76 14.34 28.29
N LEU A 575 30.50 13.80 27.10
CA LEU A 575 31.46 12.98 26.36
C LEU A 575 32.72 13.76 25.98
N ALA A 576 32.58 15.04 25.60
CA ALA A 576 33.71 15.93 25.32
C ALA A 576 34.67 16.06 26.50
N ARG A 577 34.19 15.88 27.74
CA ARG A 577 34.97 15.94 28.99
C ARG A 577 35.43 14.57 29.49
N ALA A 578 34.97 13.48 28.86
CA ALA A 578 35.33 12.12 29.23
C ALA A 578 36.79 11.80 28.84
N ASN A 579 37.32 10.66 29.29
CA ASN A 579 38.62 10.21 28.81
C ASN A 579 38.50 9.72 27.36
N PHE A 580 39.61 9.72 26.63
CA PHE A 580 39.62 9.33 25.21
C PHE A 580 39.14 7.90 24.94
N ALA A 581 39.33 6.97 25.88
CA ALA A 581 38.86 5.59 25.72
C ALA A 581 37.33 5.49 25.74
N ASP A 582 36.67 6.25 26.60
CA ASP A 582 35.21 6.35 26.66
C ASP A 582 34.68 7.07 25.40
N GLN A 583 35.36 8.13 24.95
CA GLN A 583 35.06 8.83 23.69
C GLN A 583 35.08 7.87 22.49
N LEU A 584 36.13 7.05 22.35
CA LEU A 584 36.25 6.06 21.28
C LEU A 584 35.05 5.10 21.21
N GLN A 585 34.64 4.56 22.34
CA GLN A 585 33.57 3.55 22.38
C GLN A 585 32.19 4.17 22.13
N ILE A 586 31.93 5.33 22.73
CA ILE A 586 30.61 5.97 22.67
C ILE A 586 30.40 6.62 21.30
N CYS A 587 31.41 7.27 20.72
CA CYS A 587 31.34 7.79 19.35
C CYS A 587 31.04 6.67 18.34
N LEU A 588 31.72 5.53 18.46
CA LEU A 588 31.46 4.36 17.61
C LEU A 588 30.03 3.85 17.78
N ALA A 589 29.54 3.79 19.02
CA ALA A 589 28.18 3.34 19.30
C ALA A 589 27.12 4.28 18.74
N LEU A 590 27.31 5.61 18.87
CA LEU A 590 26.41 6.60 18.28
C LEU A 590 26.35 6.44 16.75
N TYR A 591 27.50 6.28 16.11
CA TYR A 591 27.57 6.04 14.67
C TYR A 591 26.85 4.75 14.24
N ASN A 592 27.14 3.63 14.90
CA ASN A 592 26.50 2.35 14.61
C ASN A 592 24.98 2.39 14.84
N THR A 593 24.55 3.16 15.83
CA THR A 593 23.12 3.35 16.13
C THR A 593 22.43 4.14 15.02
N SER A 594 23.02 5.24 14.56
CA SER A 594 22.52 6.01 13.41
C SER A 594 22.50 5.17 12.13
N PHE A 595 23.53 4.36 11.91
CA PHE A 595 23.60 3.44 10.77
C PHE A 595 22.50 2.39 10.79
N MET A 596 22.23 1.79 11.96
CA MET A 596 21.14 0.83 12.13
C MET A 596 19.77 1.48 11.97
N ALA A 597 19.58 2.69 12.50
CA ALA A 597 18.33 3.42 12.34
C ALA A 597 18.06 3.81 10.87
N ALA A 598 19.09 3.99 10.05
CA ALA A 598 18.94 4.27 8.63
C ALA A 598 18.61 3.02 7.77
N VAL A 599 18.51 1.82 8.36
CA VAL A 599 18.15 0.59 7.64
C VAL A 599 16.65 0.59 7.28
N PRO A 600 16.26 0.35 6.00
CA PRO A 600 14.88 0.54 5.51
C PRO A 600 13.80 -0.32 6.19
N ASN A 601 14.16 -1.45 6.83
CA ASN A 601 13.21 -2.46 7.30
C ASN A 601 12.89 -2.43 8.81
N LEU A 602 13.43 -1.49 9.59
CA LEU A 602 13.05 -1.28 10.99
C LEU A 602 11.81 -0.38 11.07
N LYS A 603 10.88 -0.61 12.01
CA LYS A 603 9.74 0.30 12.21
C LYS A 603 10.19 1.59 12.90
N ASP A 604 9.49 2.71 12.66
CA ASP A 604 9.85 4.02 13.24
C ASP A 604 9.93 4.03 14.77
N ALA A 605 9.00 3.34 15.45
CA ALA A 605 9.03 3.18 16.90
C ALA A 605 10.28 2.40 17.36
N GLU A 606 10.65 1.35 16.64
CA GLU A 606 11.83 0.52 16.95
C GLU A 606 13.11 1.35 16.77
N ARG A 607 13.21 2.13 15.67
CA ARG A 607 14.33 3.06 15.41
C ARG A 607 14.51 4.06 16.55
N LYS A 608 13.43 4.71 16.98
CA LYS A 608 13.44 5.71 18.05
C LYS A 608 13.83 5.10 19.41
N THR A 609 13.27 3.94 19.76
CA THR A 609 13.57 3.25 21.01
C THR A 609 15.02 2.78 21.10
N ILE A 610 15.59 2.27 20.00
CA ILE A 610 17.02 1.90 19.92
C ILE A 610 17.89 3.12 20.25
N TYR A 611 17.59 4.26 19.62
CA TYR A 611 18.37 5.48 19.75
C TYR A 611 18.29 6.12 21.14
N GLU A 612 17.09 6.20 21.73
CA GLU A 612 16.88 6.76 23.08
C GLU A 612 17.48 5.86 24.17
N SER A 613 17.26 4.54 24.10
CA SER A 613 17.72 3.59 25.13
C SER A 613 19.24 3.55 25.26
N ILE A 614 19.95 3.58 24.11
CA ILE A 614 21.41 3.56 24.08
C ILE A 614 21.97 4.88 24.64
N SER A 615 21.36 6.01 24.30
CA SER A 615 21.75 7.33 24.80
C SER A 615 21.61 7.45 26.32
N THR A 616 20.53 6.91 26.90
CA THR A 616 20.31 6.90 28.36
C THR A 616 21.34 6.01 29.09
N VAL A 617 21.69 4.85 28.53
CA VAL A 617 22.70 3.96 29.11
C VAL A 617 24.08 4.64 29.15
N TYR A 618 24.46 5.31 28.06
CA TYR A 618 25.74 6.04 28.02
C TYR A 618 25.77 7.22 28.98
N LEU A 619 24.69 7.99 29.08
CA LEU A 619 24.55 9.09 30.05
C LEU A 619 24.64 8.61 31.50
N SER A 620 23.97 7.50 31.83
CA SER A 620 24.00 6.94 33.19
C SER A 620 25.39 6.38 33.55
N ALA A 621 26.04 5.68 32.62
CA ALA A 621 27.39 5.16 32.84
C ALA A 621 28.44 6.27 33.01
N LEU A 622 28.36 7.31 32.17
CA LEU A 622 29.27 8.46 32.24
C LEU A 622 29.08 9.27 33.53
N SER A 623 27.84 9.59 33.90
CA SER A 623 27.53 10.36 35.12
C SER A 623 27.93 9.63 36.41
N LYS A 624 27.79 8.29 36.45
CA LYS A 624 28.24 7.48 37.58
C LYS A 624 29.78 7.43 37.67
N ALA A 625 30.47 7.27 36.53
CA ALA A 625 31.94 7.30 36.48
C ALA A 625 32.54 8.68 36.86
N THR A 626 31.89 9.80 36.51
CA THR A 626 32.34 11.14 36.91
C THR A 626 32.04 11.45 38.37
N SER A 627 30.91 10.98 38.93
CA SER A 627 30.58 11.15 40.36
C SER A 627 31.48 10.30 41.29
N GLU A 628 31.83 9.07 40.89
CA GLU A 628 32.80 8.23 41.58
C GLU A 628 34.23 8.81 41.51
N ARG A 629 34.59 9.52 40.42
CA ARG A 629 35.84 10.29 40.33
C ARG A 629 35.87 11.53 41.22
N ARG A 630 34.76 12.25 41.38
CA ARG A 630 34.68 13.41 42.28
C ARG A 630 34.83 12.98 43.75
N THR A 631 34.16 11.91 44.15
CA THR A 631 34.27 11.37 45.52
C THR A 631 35.63 10.76 45.83
N SER A 632 36.28 10.10 44.86
CA SER A 632 37.66 9.59 45.01
C SER A 632 38.74 10.67 44.97
N SER A 633 38.47 11.83 44.35
CA SER A 633 39.39 12.98 44.35
C SER A 633 39.48 13.70 45.71
N GLU A 634 38.51 13.52 46.60
CA GLU A 634 38.53 14.08 47.96
C GLU A 634 39.23 13.15 48.98
N THR A 635 39.60 11.91 48.62
CA THR A 635 40.10 10.92 49.59
C THR A 635 41.39 10.17 49.27
N LYS A 636 42.23 10.56 48.31
CA LYS A 636 43.57 9.94 48.17
C LYS A 636 44.70 10.91 47.76
N LYS A 637 45.38 11.45 48.78
CA LYS A 637 46.85 11.35 48.83
C LYS A 637 47.15 9.92 49.26
N ASP A 638 48.08 9.30 48.55
CA ASP A 638 48.63 7.95 48.75
C ASP A 638 47.93 6.82 47.98
N GLU A 639 48.61 6.40 46.91
CA GLU A 639 48.90 5.02 46.50
C GLU A 639 49.12 4.92 44.99
N SER A 640 50.39 5.08 44.59
CA SER A 640 50.91 4.55 43.34
C SER A 640 51.18 3.05 43.49
N LYS A 641 50.26 2.18 43.06
CA LYS A 641 50.57 0.80 42.68
C LYS A 641 49.74 0.39 41.45
N PRO A 642 50.35 -0.29 40.46
CA PRO A 642 49.62 -0.79 39.30
C PRO A 642 48.64 -1.88 39.73
N HIS A 643 47.39 -1.81 39.26
CA HIS A 643 46.38 -2.84 39.52
C HIS A 643 46.85 -4.18 38.96
N GLU A 644 47.26 -5.07 39.88
CA GLU A 644 47.44 -6.49 39.63
C GLU A 644 46.18 -7.07 38.98
N LYS A 645 46.38 -7.94 37.97
CA LYS A 645 45.34 -8.82 37.43
C LYS A 645 44.76 -9.65 38.57
N GLN A 646 43.66 -9.20 39.16
CA GLN A 646 42.91 -10.01 40.12
C GLN A 646 42.35 -11.22 39.37
N ARG A 647 42.82 -12.42 39.76
CA ARG A 647 42.11 -13.68 39.51
C ARG A 647 40.65 -13.53 39.95
N PRO A 648 39.69 -14.19 39.28
CA PRO A 648 38.29 -14.11 39.69
C PRO A 648 38.19 -14.57 41.14
N ALA A 649 37.74 -13.68 42.02
CA ALA A 649 37.47 -14.01 43.41
C ALA A 649 36.51 -15.21 43.43
N GLN A 650 36.96 -16.28 44.07
CA GLN A 650 36.18 -17.49 44.31
C GLN A 650 34.89 -17.06 45.02
N THR A 651 33.74 -17.30 44.39
CA THR A 651 32.43 -17.03 45.01
C THR A 651 32.34 -17.86 46.30
N ASP A 652 31.79 -17.28 47.38
CA ASP A 652 31.67 -17.87 48.73
C ASP A 652 30.81 -19.15 48.80
N GLY A 653 30.70 -19.94 47.72
CA GLY A 653 29.82 -21.08 47.60
C GLY A 653 28.35 -20.70 47.33
N VAL A 654 28.07 -19.41 47.11
CA VAL A 654 26.75 -18.86 46.80
C VAL A 654 26.54 -18.83 45.29
N ILE A 655 25.35 -19.25 44.85
CA ILE A 655 24.93 -19.15 43.44
C ILE A 655 24.55 -17.72 43.11
N THR A 656 25.19 -17.14 42.09
CA THR A 656 24.90 -15.79 41.60
C THR A 656 24.11 -15.83 40.29
N VAL A 657 22.97 -15.14 40.24
CA VAL A 657 22.12 -15.02 39.07
C VAL A 657 22.23 -13.60 38.51
N PHE A 658 22.76 -13.44 37.30
CA PHE A 658 22.84 -12.13 36.64
C PHE A 658 21.54 -11.85 35.87
N MET A 659 20.82 -10.80 36.28
CA MET A 659 19.59 -10.39 35.64
C MET A 659 19.87 -9.35 34.55
N ILE A 660 19.58 -9.75 33.32
CA ILE A 660 19.66 -8.97 32.09
C ILE A 660 18.26 -8.42 31.83
N THR A 661 18.08 -7.12 32.02
CA THR A 661 16.78 -6.44 31.93
C THR A 661 16.95 -5.07 31.28
N PRO A 662 15.93 -4.53 30.61
CA PRO A 662 15.97 -3.15 30.15
C PRO A 662 16.25 -2.19 31.33
N PHE A 663 17.07 -1.17 31.09
CA PHE A 663 17.36 -0.13 32.06
C PHE A 663 16.24 0.91 32.10
N SER A 664 15.06 0.49 32.55
CA SER A 664 13.87 1.33 32.67
C SER A 664 13.17 1.08 34.01
N ASP A 665 12.66 2.15 34.60
CA ASP A 665 11.92 2.09 35.87
C ASP A 665 10.64 1.26 35.78
N THR A 666 10.11 1.09 34.56
CA THR A 666 8.98 0.19 34.28
C THR A 666 9.25 -1.25 34.73
N TYR A 667 10.51 -1.69 34.71
CA TYR A 667 10.91 -3.07 35.00
C TYR A 667 11.22 -3.34 36.48
N ARG A 668 11.17 -2.33 37.36
CA ARG A 668 11.48 -2.51 38.80
C ARG A 668 10.60 -3.56 39.48
N LYS A 669 9.32 -3.67 39.10
CA LYS A 669 8.40 -4.70 39.63
C LYS A 669 8.85 -6.11 39.25
N LEU A 670 9.28 -6.30 38.01
CA LEU A 670 9.80 -7.57 37.53
C LEU A 670 11.11 -7.92 38.25
N GLU A 671 12.02 -6.96 38.42
CA GLU A 671 13.26 -7.17 39.17
C GLU A 671 12.99 -7.61 40.61
N ALA A 672 12.05 -6.95 41.30
CA ALA A 672 11.64 -7.31 42.65
C ALA A 672 11.01 -8.71 42.70
N ALA A 673 10.15 -9.04 41.73
CA ALA A 673 9.55 -10.36 41.61
C ALA A 673 10.59 -11.47 41.40
N VAL A 674 11.57 -11.26 40.50
CA VAL A 674 12.68 -12.20 40.27
C VAL A 674 13.51 -12.40 41.54
N ARG A 675 13.83 -11.32 42.27
CA ARG A 675 14.50 -11.42 43.57
C ARG A 675 13.67 -12.21 44.58
N SER A 676 12.37 -11.94 44.67
CA SER A 676 11.42 -12.61 45.57
C SER A 676 11.31 -14.11 45.30
N VAL A 677 11.53 -14.54 44.05
CA VAL A 677 11.62 -15.96 43.67
C VAL A 677 12.99 -16.52 44.07
N PHE A 678 14.08 -16.00 43.53
CA PHE A 678 15.40 -16.65 43.60
C PHE A 678 16.16 -16.42 44.90
N GLU A 679 15.96 -15.29 45.58
CA GLU A 679 16.69 -14.97 46.81
C GLU A 679 16.00 -15.51 48.08
N ALA A 680 14.72 -15.88 47.99
CA ALA A 680 13.93 -16.40 49.10
C ALA A 680 13.96 -17.94 49.19
N PRO A 681 13.38 -18.56 50.24
CA PRO A 681 13.23 -20.01 50.30
C PRO A 681 12.41 -20.56 49.12
N PRO A 682 12.82 -21.70 48.53
CA PRO A 682 13.90 -22.60 48.97
C PRO A 682 15.30 -22.32 48.37
N TYR A 683 15.46 -21.30 47.52
CA TYR A 683 16.65 -21.14 46.66
C TYR A 683 17.81 -20.36 47.25
N TYR A 684 17.57 -19.27 47.98
CA TYR A 684 18.63 -18.45 48.58
C TYR A 684 19.81 -18.15 47.62
N PHE A 685 19.52 -17.89 46.35
CA PHE A 685 20.51 -17.42 45.38
C PHE A 685 20.71 -15.90 45.56
N LYS A 686 21.72 -15.33 44.91
CA LYS A 686 21.94 -13.89 44.88
C LYS A 686 21.66 -13.36 43.47
N VAL A 687 20.64 -12.51 43.31
CA VAL A 687 20.39 -11.85 42.03
C VAL A 687 21.22 -10.56 41.97
N VAL A 688 21.87 -10.32 40.84
CA VAL A 688 22.67 -9.11 40.61
C VAL A 688 22.29 -8.46 39.28
N LEU A 689 22.22 -7.13 39.26
CA LEU A 689 22.13 -6.33 38.04
C LEU A 689 23.45 -5.60 37.80
N ALA A 690 23.70 -5.21 36.55
CA ALA A 690 24.95 -4.53 36.19
C ALA A 690 25.14 -3.18 36.91
N ARG A 691 24.03 -2.57 37.37
CA ARG A 691 24.03 -1.33 38.14
C ARG A 691 24.27 -1.50 39.64
N ASP A 692 24.12 -2.71 40.18
CA ASP A 692 24.24 -2.98 41.61
C ASP A 692 25.70 -2.90 42.08
N HIS A 693 26.64 -3.33 41.23
CA HIS A 693 28.06 -3.31 41.51
C HIS A 693 28.89 -2.99 40.25
N THR A 694 29.90 -2.14 40.42
CA THR A 694 30.85 -1.77 39.36
C THR A 694 32.16 -2.52 39.55
N PHE A 695 32.46 -3.50 38.71
CA PHE A 695 33.70 -4.28 38.72
C PHE A 695 34.78 -3.72 37.79
N HIS A 696 34.41 -2.85 36.85
CA HIS A 696 35.32 -2.27 35.87
C HIS A 696 34.87 -0.86 35.48
N ASN A 697 35.85 0.01 35.18
CA ASN A 697 35.63 1.42 34.88
C ASN A 697 35.01 1.71 33.49
N SER A 698 34.75 0.67 32.70
CA SER A 698 34.13 0.77 31.38
C SER A 698 32.87 -0.09 31.39
N LEU A 699 31.78 0.37 30.78
CA LEU A 699 30.50 -0.35 30.77
C LEU A 699 30.64 -1.79 30.25
N ILE A 700 31.26 -1.97 29.08
CA ILE A 700 31.46 -3.31 28.48
C ILE A 700 32.33 -4.19 29.39
N GLY A 701 33.40 -3.64 29.96
CA GLY A 701 34.22 -4.35 30.95
C GLY A 701 33.45 -4.74 32.22
N ASN A 702 32.49 -3.92 32.65
CA ASN A 702 31.65 -4.20 33.81
C ASN A 702 30.64 -5.31 33.50
N VAL A 703 29.95 -5.23 32.38
CA VAL A 703 29.03 -6.28 31.89
C VAL A 703 29.77 -7.61 31.71
N LYS A 704 30.92 -7.61 31.03
CA LYS A 704 31.77 -8.81 30.89
C LYS A 704 32.18 -9.38 32.25
N SER A 705 32.44 -8.52 33.22
CA SER A 705 32.79 -8.91 34.59
C SER A 705 31.63 -9.56 35.34
N HIS A 706 30.40 -9.08 35.14
CA HIS A 706 29.17 -9.70 35.66
C HIS A 706 28.91 -11.05 34.98
N ILE A 707 28.97 -11.09 33.65
CA ILE A 707 28.77 -12.31 32.86
C ILE A 707 29.74 -13.42 33.30
N ALA A 708 31.02 -13.10 33.45
CA ALA A 708 32.04 -14.08 33.84
C ALA A 708 31.82 -14.65 35.25
N ARG A 709 31.26 -13.86 36.18
CA ARG A 709 31.08 -14.20 37.59
C ARG A 709 29.74 -14.88 37.92
N ALA A 710 28.74 -14.74 37.07
CA ALA A 710 27.41 -15.31 37.30
C ALA A 710 27.38 -16.83 37.09
N ASP A 711 26.65 -17.55 37.94
CA ASP A 711 26.41 -18.99 37.81
C ASP A 711 25.20 -19.33 36.93
N ALA A 712 24.28 -18.37 36.74
CA ALA A 712 23.13 -18.45 35.85
C ALA A 712 22.67 -17.04 35.41
N TYR A 713 21.79 -16.99 34.42
CA TYR A 713 21.29 -15.75 33.83
C TYR A 713 19.76 -15.72 33.80
N VAL A 714 19.17 -14.56 34.05
CA VAL A 714 17.73 -14.30 33.84
C VAL A 714 17.63 -13.15 32.84
N ALA A 715 16.96 -13.35 31.71
CA ALA A 715 16.87 -12.34 30.64
C ALA A 715 15.42 -12.00 30.32
N GLU A 716 15.05 -10.72 30.40
CA GLU A 716 13.73 -10.22 29.97
C GLU A 716 13.75 -9.92 28.46
N ILE A 717 12.98 -10.68 27.68
CA ILE A 717 13.09 -10.72 26.22
C ILE A 717 11.82 -10.24 25.48
N SER A 718 10.86 -9.61 26.17
CA SER A 718 9.55 -9.23 25.61
C SER A 718 9.64 -8.34 24.38
N ASP A 719 10.41 -7.27 24.47
CA ASP A 719 10.47 -6.25 23.42
C ASP A 719 11.74 -6.35 22.56
N LEU A 720 12.45 -7.48 22.64
CA LEU A 720 13.75 -7.67 21.99
C LEU A 720 14.71 -6.50 22.29
N ASN A 721 14.68 -5.99 23.52
CA ASN A 721 15.44 -4.80 23.90
C ASN A 721 16.93 -4.97 23.53
N PRO A 722 17.53 -4.04 22.76
CA PRO A 722 18.88 -4.21 22.25
C PRO A 722 19.95 -4.44 23.32
N ASN A 723 19.81 -3.82 24.50
CA ASN A 723 20.76 -4.03 25.60
C ASN A 723 20.66 -5.46 26.12
N VAL A 724 19.43 -5.96 26.29
CA VAL A 724 19.19 -7.34 26.70
C VAL A 724 19.71 -8.31 25.65
N MET A 725 19.42 -8.08 24.37
CA MET A 725 19.89 -8.93 23.28
C MET A 725 21.42 -8.93 23.15
N LEU A 726 22.07 -7.79 23.36
CA LEU A 726 23.53 -7.67 23.32
C LEU A 726 24.19 -8.39 24.51
N GLU A 727 23.66 -8.23 25.72
CA GLU A 727 24.16 -8.91 26.91
C GLU A 727 23.92 -10.42 26.83
N LEU A 728 22.73 -10.84 26.40
CA LEU A 728 22.37 -12.24 26.19
C LEU A 728 23.20 -12.86 25.06
N GLY A 729 23.41 -12.14 23.96
CA GLY A 729 24.30 -12.55 22.87
C GLY A 729 25.74 -12.70 23.36
N ALA A 730 26.23 -11.79 24.21
CA ALA A 730 27.56 -11.92 24.82
C ALA A 730 27.67 -13.15 25.72
N VAL A 731 26.62 -13.48 26.49
CA VAL A 731 26.55 -14.73 27.27
C VAL A 731 26.67 -15.94 26.34
N LEU A 732 25.85 -16.01 25.28
CA LEU A 732 25.84 -17.13 24.34
C LEU A 732 27.16 -17.29 23.58
N LEU A 733 27.79 -16.18 23.17
CA LEU A 733 29.08 -16.17 22.46
C LEU A 733 30.25 -16.64 23.33
N THR A 734 30.14 -16.56 24.66
CA THR A 734 31.16 -17.12 25.56
C THR A 734 31.14 -18.65 25.65
N GLY A 735 30.15 -19.32 25.02
CA GLY A 735 30.01 -20.77 25.06
C GLY A 735 29.64 -21.31 26.44
N SER A 736 28.97 -20.49 27.25
CA SER A 736 28.61 -20.82 28.64
C SER A 736 27.56 -21.94 28.69
N GLU A 737 27.87 -23.05 29.36
CA GLU A 737 26.90 -24.12 29.70
C GLU A 737 26.05 -23.77 30.94
N ARG A 738 26.07 -22.50 31.38
CA ARG A 738 25.35 -22.04 32.58
C ARG A 738 23.88 -21.78 32.24
N PRO A 739 22.92 -22.11 33.13
CA PRO A 739 21.49 -21.97 32.84
C PRO A 739 21.07 -20.54 32.48
N ILE A 740 20.18 -20.41 31.49
CA ILE A 740 19.56 -19.16 31.07
C ILE A 740 18.03 -19.28 31.21
N PHE A 741 17.43 -18.37 31.98
CA PHE A 741 15.99 -18.25 32.17
C PHE A 741 15.47 -17.06 31.37
N SER A 742 14.75 -17.31 30.28
CA SER A 742 14.17 -16.25 29.46
C SER A 742 12.76 -15.92 29.95
N LEU A 743 12.54 -14.67 30.38
CA LEU A 743 11.27 -14.12 30.83
C LEU A 743 10.59 -13.38 29.67
N ARG A 744 9.28 -13.60 29.48
CA ARG A 744 8.49 -12.88 28.48
C ARG A 744 7.11 -12.47 29.01
N ASP A 745 6.70 -11.27 28.62
CA ASP A 745 5.38 -10.71 28.77
C ASP A 745 4.42 -11.35 27.78
N VAL A 746 3.25 -11.79 28.26
CA VAL A 746 2.22 -12.46 27.45
C VAL A 746 1.67 -11.56 26.33
N ASN A 747 1.78 -10.24 26.48
CA ASN A 747 1.30 -9.26 25.50
C ASN A 747 2.39 -8.77 24.53
N ALA A 748 3.60 -9.30 24.63
CA ALA A 748 4.72 -8.93 23.78
C ALA A 748 4.40 -9.19 22.30
N LYS A 749 4.31 -8.11 21.50
CA LYS A 749 3.93 -8.13 20.08
C LYS A 749 5.05 -8.57 19.13
N SER A 750 6.28 -8.63 19.61
CA SER A 750 7.45 -8.98 18.81
C SER A 750 7.60 -10.50 18.69
N ASP A 751 7.78 -11.00 17.47
CA ASP A 751 8.11 -12.41 17.25
C ASP A 751 9.57 -12.64 17.66
N VAL A 752 9.80 -13.58 18.58
CA VAL A 752 11.16 -13.99 18.96
C VAL A 752 11.57 -15.10 17.98
N PRO A 753 12.72 -14.99 17.28
CA PRO A 753 13.23 -16.08 16.44
C PRO A 753 13.35 -17.35 17.28
N ALA A 754 12.70 -18.42 16.83
CA ALA A 754 12.62 -19.66 17.58
C ALA A 754 14.02 -20.29 17.68
N ASP A 755 14.56 -20.29 18.91
CA ASP A 755 15.73 -21.03 19.40
C ASP A 755 16.93 -20.16 19.84
N LEU A 756 16.86 -19.69 21.09
CA LEU A 756 17.99 -19.11 21.83
C LEU A 756 18.77 -20.18 22.64
N LYS A 757 18.79 -21.46 22.21
CA LYS A 757 19.19 -22.64 23.01
C LYS A 757 18.35 -22.80 24.28
N SER A 758 17.05 -22.58 24.17
CA SER A 758 16.10 -22.43 25.27
C SER A 758 16.12 -23.57 26.29
N GLU A 759 16.78 -23.38 27.44
CA GLU A 759 16.52 -24.22 28.61
C GLU A 759 15.23 -23.80 29.34
N LEU A 760 14.79 -22.53 29.32
CA LEU A 760 13.49 -22.16 29.89
C LEU A 760 12.88 -20.89 29.29
N TYR A 761 11.65 -21.02 28.80
CA TYR A 761 10.81 -19.90 28.36
C TYR A 761 9.68 -19.67 29.37
N LEU A 762 9.70 -18.53 30.03
CA LEU A 762 8.84 -18.22 31.17
C LEU A 762 7.92 -17.05 30.86
N GLN A 763 6.66 -17.33 30.57
CA GLN A 763 5.64 -16.29 30.42
C GLN A 763 5.13 -15.82 31.78
N TYR A 764 5.50 -14.60 32.20
CA TYR A 764 5.24 -14.11 33.56
C TYR A 764 3.96 -13.26 33.69
N GLY A 765 3.15 -13.15 32.65
CA GLY A 765 1.98 -12.26 32.62
C GLY A 765 2.31 -10.93 31.97
N THR A 766 1.81 -9.83 32.53
CA THR A 766 2.14 -8.47 32.07
C THR A 766 3.02 -7.76 33.09
N ILE A 767 3.92 -6.89 32.62
CA ILE A 767 4.75 -6.06 33.51
C ILE A 767 3.94 -5.11 34.40
N GLU A 768 2.67 -4.89 34.05
CA GLU A 768 1.73 -4.10 34.85
C GLU A 768 1.20 -4.85 36.09
N ASP A 769 1.28 -6.19 36.09
CA ASP A 769 0.81 -7.04 37.17
C ASP A 769 1.50 -6.71 38.52
N ALA A 770 0.86 -7.08 39.62
CA ALA A 770 1.45 -6.94 40.95
C ALA A 770 2.69 -7.85 41.11
N GLU A 771 3.70 -7.39 41.87
CA GLU A 771 4.96 -8.13 42.10
C GLU A 771 4.73 -9.58 42.53
N ASP A 772 3.83 -9.82 43.49
CA ASP A 772 3.50 -11.15 43.98
C ASP A 772 2.85 -12.04 42.90
N THR A 773 2.12 -11.44 41.96
CA THR A 773 1.49 -12.17 40.84
C THR A 773 2.54 -12.62 39.84
N ILE A 774 3.47 -11.73 39.48
CA ILE A 774 4.61 -12.04 38.61
C ILE A 774 5.49 -13.12 39.26
N ALA A 775 5.83 -12.94 40.54
CA ALA A 775 6.63 -13.90 41.30
C ALA A 775 5.95 -15.28 41.40
N GLY A 776 4.63 -15.31 41.64
CA GLY A 776 3.85 -16.55 41.68
C GLY A 776 3.86 -17.30 40.35
N ARG A 777 3.74 -16.59 39.22
CA ARG A 777 3.81 -17.20 37.87
C ARG A 777 5.19 -17.75 37.58
N ILE A 778 6.26 -16.97 37.80
CA ILE A 778 7.64 -17.45 37.65
C ILE A 778 7.87 -18.69 38.50
N ARG A 779 7.42 -18.69 39.78
CA ARG A 779 7.56 -19.84 40.69
C ARG A 779 6.82 -21.07 40.17
N SER A 780 5.59 -20.93 39.69
CA SER A 780 4.78 -22.05 39.17
C SER A 780 5.38 -22.75 37.95
N LEU A 781 6.29 -22.08 37.24
CA LEU A 781 6.94 -22.61 36.05
C LEU A 781 8.29 -23.29 36.36
N ILE A 782 8.89 -23.00 37.52
CA ILE A 782 10.16 -23.60 37.95
C ILE A 782 10.00 -24.58 39.13
N GLU A 783 8.82 -24.63 39.76
CA GLU A 783 8.46 -25.53 40.87
C GLU A 783 7.09 -26.17 40.70
N ARG A 784 6.95 -27.39 41.24
CA ARG A 784 5.67 -28.04 41.49
C ARG A 784 5.70 -28.71 42.86
N ASP A 785 4.68 -28.45 43.68
CA ASP A 785 4.56 -28.98 45.04
C ASP A 785 5.79 -28.70 45.94
N GLY A 786 6.39 -27.50 45.78
CA GLY A 786 7.57 -27.06 46.54
C GLY A 786 8.89 -27.71 46.12
N ARG A 787 8.92 -28.48 45.02
CA ARG A 787 10.13 -29.07 44.45
C ARG A 787 10.48 -28.44 43.11
N PRO A 788 11.77 -28.23 42.79
CA PRO A 788 12.17 -27.73 41.49
C PRO A 788 11.82 -28.73 40.40
N THR A 789 11.21 -28.27 39.32
CA THR A 789 10.86 -29.10 38.16
C THR A 789 11.81 -28.91 36.98
N HIS A 790 12.72 -27.94 37.07
CA HIS A 790 13.64 -27.59 35.99
C HIS A 790 15.08 -28.05 36.24
N ASP A 791 15.71 -28.68 35.24
CA ASP A 791 17.05 -29.25 35.34
C ASP A 791 18.13 -28.21 35.65
N GLY A 792 18.03 -27.01 35.07
CA GLY A 792 18.92 -25.90 35.40
C GLY A 792 18.83 -25.45 36.86
N ILE A 793 17.63 -25.44 37.46
CA ILE A 793 17.46 -25.10 38.88
C ILE A 793 17.99 -26.23 39.77
N THR A 794 17.72 -27.48 39.41
CA THR A 794 18.24 -28.67 40.10
C THR A 794 19.77 -28.68 40.09
N THR A 795 20.38 -28.33 38.96
CA THR A 795 21.84 -28.21 38.80
C THR A 795 22.42 -27.12 39.68
N LEU A 796 21.79 -25.94 39.72
CA LEU A 796 22.23 -24.84 40.58
C LEU A 796 22.10 -25.18 42.06
N LEU A 797 21.01 -25.85 42.46
CA LEU A 797 20.82 -26.30 43.84
C LEU A 797 21.85 -27.36 44.25
N ALA A 798 22.21 -28.29 43.36
CA ALA A 798 23.28 -29.25 43.60
C ALA A 798 24.66 -28.59 43.75
N LYS A 799 24.89 -27.47 43.04
CA LYS A 799 26.12 -26.68 43.12
C LYS A 799 26.17 -25.74 44.33
N ARG A 800 25.02 -25.35 44.89
CA ARG A 800 24.92 -24.39 46.01
C ARG A 800 25.54 -24.96 47.28
N GLN A 801 26.61 -24.34 47.77
CA GLN A 801 27.29 -24.72 49.01
C GLN A 801 26.87 -23.87 50.21
N ARG A 802 26.49 -22.60 49.97
CA ARG A 802 26.03 -21.66 51.00
C ARG A 802 24.80 -20.90 50.52
N ARG A 803 23.96 -20.46 51.46
CA ARG A 803 22.75 -19.67 51.21
C ARG A 803 23.07 -18.19 51.25
N ALA A 804 22.69 -17.45 50.21
CA ALA A 804 22.84 -16.00 50.18
C ALA A 804 22.01 -15.36 51.31
N LEU A 805 22.62 -14.44 52.05
CA LEU A 805 21.89 -13.57 52.95
C LEU A 805 21.60 -12.26 52.21
N THR A 806 20.35 -12.05 51.80
CA THR A 806 19.93 -10.84 51.07
C THR A 806 18.83 -10.10 51.81
N ARG A 807 18.61 -8.84 51.40
CA ARG A 807 17.49 -8.04 51.90
C ARG A 807 16.16 -8.75 51.64
N THR A 808 16.00 -9.39 50.49
CA THR A 808 14.77 -10.06 50.08
C THR A 808 14.46 -11.28 50.93
N CYS A 809 15.46 -12.12 51.25
CA CYS A 809 15.23 -13.28 52.11
C CYS A 809 14.87 -12.86 53.54
N MET A 810 15.53 -11.82 54.06
CA MET A 810 15.28 -11.27 55.39
C MET A 810 13.87 -10.65 55.50
N ALA A 811 13.36 -10.05 54.43
CA ALA A 811 12.01 -9.48 54.40
C ALA A 811 10.89 -10.54 54.46
N LYS A 812 11.20 -11.81 54.17
CA LYS A 812 10.25 -12.94 54.26
C LYS A 812 10.21 -13.59 55.65
N LEU A 813 11.07 -13.17 56.57
CA LEU A 813 11.04 -13.59 57.96
C LEU A 813 9.87 -12.89 58.70
N SER A 814 9.31 -13.56 59.70
CA SER A 814 8.23 -13.01 60.54
C SER A 814 8.77 -11.93 61.48
N TYR A 815 10.03 -12.07 61.92
CA TYR A 815 10.75 -11.07 62.71
C TYR A 815 11.38 -10.01 61.80
N ARG A 816 10.90 -8.77 61.89
CA ARG A 816 11.40 -7.64 61.09
C ARG A 816 12.46 -6.85 61.85
N LEU A 817 13.62 -6.70 61.23
CA LEU A 817 14.66 -5.77 61.67
C LEU A 817 14.35 -4.35 61.21
N GLY A 818 14.82 -3.35 61.96
CA GLY A 818 14.88 -1.97 61.46
C GLY A 818 15.85 -1.85 60.28
N GLU A 819 15.73 -0.80 59.46
CA GLU A 819 16.57 -0.59 58.27
C GLU A 819 18.07 -0.51 58.59
N ASP A 820 18.43 0.15 59.69
CA ASP A 820 19.82 0.29 60.14
C ASP A 820 20.39 -1.05 60.62
N GLU A 821 19.58 -1.81 61.36
CA GLU A 821 19.92 -3.15 61.86
C GLU A 821 20.09 -4.14 60.71
N LEU A 822 19.16 -4.14 59.75
CA LEU A 822 19.22 -4.97 58.55
C LEU A 822 20.47 -4.64 57.72
N SER A 823 20.76 -3.35 57.54
CA SER A 823 21.94 -2.90 56.81
C SER A 823 23.25 -3.25 57.53
N ALA A 824 23.26 -3.28 58.86
CA ALA A 824 24.41 -3.71 59.66
C ALA A 824 24.64 -5.23 59.54
N VAL A 825 23.56 -6.03 59.56
CA VAL A 825 23.62 -7.48 59.35
C VAL A 825 24.15 -7.82 57.96
N LEU A 826 23.58 -7.23 56.89
CA LEU A 826 23.96 -7.52 55.50
C LEU A 826 25.36 -7.01 55.14
N ARG A 827 25.89 -6.00 55.85
CA ARG A 827 27.29 -5.58 55.73
C ARG A 827 28.27 -6.55 56.39
N SER A 828 27.84 -7.19 57.47
CA SER A 828 28.70 -8.05 58.30
C SER A 828 28.69 -9.52 57.85
N TYR A 829 27.59 -9.97 57.24
CA TYR A 829 27.40 -11.36 56.82
C TYR A 829 26.83 -11.44 55.41
N SER A 830 27.51 -12.17 54.52
CA SER A 830 27.07 -12.41 53.13
C SER A 830 26.25 -13.70 52.97
N THR A 831 26.26 -14.59 53.96
CA THR A 831 25.59 -15.91 53.91
C THR A 831 24.88 -16.26 55.21
N VAL A 832 23.82 -17.08 55.11
CA VAL A 832 23.05 -17.57 56.27
C VAL A 832 23.96 -18.42 57.16
N GLU A 833 24.82 -19.25 56.59
CA GLU A 833 25.76 -20.10 57.34
C GLU A 833 26.75 -19.25 58.15
N ALA A 834 27.32 -18.19 57.57
CA ALA A 834 28.23 -17.31 58.30
C ALA A 834 27.52 -16.64 59.49
N LEU A 835 26.26 -16.23 59.31
CA LEU A 835 25.46 -15.65 60.39
C LEU A 835 25.09 -16.68 61.47
N GLN A 836 24.81 -17.93 61.10
CA GLN A 836 24.49 -19.00 62.05
C GLN A 836 25.72 -19.52 62.81
N GLN A 837 26.89 -19.58 62.17
CA GLN A 837 28.13 -20.10 62.75
C GLN A 837 28.84 -19.11 63.69
N ALA A 838 28.61 -17.80 63.52
CA ALA A 838 29.16 -16.80 64.44
C ALA A 838 28.69 -17.04 65.89
N THR A 839 29.46 -16.65 66.89
CA THR A 839 28.95 -16.67 68.27
C THR A 839 27.91 -15.56 68.47
N ARG A 840 27.07 -15.71 69.51
CA ARG A 840 26.08 -14.69 69.86
C ARG A 840 26.76 -13.34 70.13
N GLU A 841 27.88 -13.32 70.86
CA GLU A 841 28.61 -12.07 71.12
C GLU A 841 29.17 -11.46 69.84
N GLN A 842 29.68 -12.27 68.90
CA GLN A 842 30.21 -11.79 67.63
C GLN A 842 29.15 -11.07 66.79
N VAL A 843 27.93 -11.61 66.69
CA VAL A 843 26.85 -10.97 65.95
C VAL A 843 26.44 -9.66 66.62
N ILE A 844 26.27 -9.64 67.95
CA ILE A 844 25.93 -8.43 68.70
C ILE A 844 27.00 -7.35 68.48
N GLN A 845 28.28 -7.71 68.57
CA GLN A 845 29.38 -6.77 68.43
C GLN A 845 29.52 -6.21 67.00
N THR A 846 29.27 -7.04 65.99
CA THR A 846 29.42 -6.63 64.57
C THR A 846 28.20 -5.89 64.03
N THR A 847 27.00 -6.18 64.53
CA THR A 847 25.73 -5.65 63.99
C THR A 847 25.02 -4.67 64.90
N GLY A 848 25.38 -4.60 66.19
CA GLY A 848 24.69 -3.79 67.20
C GLY A 848 23.33 -4.35 67.63
N LEU A 849 22.94 -5.55 67.16
CA LEU A 849 21.67 -6.17 67.49
C LEU A 849 21.55 -6.51 68.98
N LYS A 850 20.34 -6.38 69.52
CA LYS A 850 20.05 -6.85 70.87
C LYS A 850 20.04 -8.38 70.93
N SER A 851 20.40 -8.89 72.10
CA SER A 851 20.55 -10.33 72.37
C SER A 851 19.35 -11.19 71.95
N TYR A 852 18.13 -10.71 72.17
CA TYR A 852 16.90 -11.41 71.79
C TYR A 852 16.63 -11.35 70.28
N ALA A 853 17.05 -10.28 69.61
CA ALA A 853 16.87 -10.11 68.16
C ALA A 853 17.77 -11.08 67.38
N VAL A 854 18.99 -11.32 67.88
CA VAL A 854 19.90 -12.34 67.31
C VAL A 854 19.32 -13.75 67.43
N GLU A 855 18.71 -14.08 68.58
CA GLU A 855 18.08 -15.39 68.79
C GLU A 855 16.82 -15.57 67.94
N ALA A 856 15.95 -14.57 67.88
CA ALA A 856 14.75 -14.60 67.04
C ALA A 856 15.13 -14.76 65.55
N LEU A 857 16.09 -13.97 65.08
CA LEU A 857 16.57 -14.01 63.70
C LEU A 857 17.17 -15.37 63.33
N ARG A 858 18.04 -15.92 64.18
CA ARG A 858 18.63 -17.25 63.96
C ARG A 858 17.60 -18.36 64.03
N GLY A 859 16.66 -18.27 64.97
CA GLY A 859 15.55 -19.21 65.13
C GLY A 859 14.69 -19.28 63.88
N GLU A 860 14.28 -18.14 63.34
CA GLU A 860 13.46 -18.11 62.12
C GLU A 860 14.21 -18.56 60.87
N LEU A 861 15.50 -18.21 60.74
CA LEU A 861 16.33 -18.73 59.64
C LEU A 861 16.49 -20.26 59.71
N LEU A 862 16.45 -20.84 60.91
CA LEU A 862 16.53 -22.29 61.13
C LEU A 862 15.16 -22.99 61.01
N GLU A 863 14.05 -22.28 61.29
CA GLU A 863 12.68 -22.78 61.03
C GLU A 863 12.32 -22.72 59.55
N ALA A 864 12.76 -21.68 58.84
CA ALA A 864 12.61 -21.55 57.39
C ALA A 864 13.32 -22.68 56.63
N ASP A 865 14.30 -23.36 57.25
CA ASP A 865 14.96 -24.56 56.70
C ASP A 865 14.14 -25.85 56.85
N LYS A 866 13.21 -25.89 57.81
CA LYS A 866 12.39 -27.08 58.10
C LYS A 866 11.06 -27.08 57.33
N ARG A 867 10.65 -25.91 56.84
CA ARG A 867 9.45 -25.71 56.00
C ARG A 867 9.84 -25.79 54.55
#